data_AF-A0A1H2B9K2-F1
#
_entry.id   AF-A0A1H2B9K2-F1
#
_cell.length_a   1.000
_cell.length_b   1.000
_cell.length_c   1.000
_cell.angle_alpha   90.00
_cell.angle_beta   90.00
_cell.angle_gamma   90.00
#
_symmetry.space_group_name_H-M   'P 1'
#
loop_
_entity.id
_entity.type
_entity.pdbx_description
1 polymer ?
#
loop_
_entity_poly.entity_id
_entity_poly.type
_entity_poly.pdbx_seq_one_letter_code
_entity_poly.pdbx_strand_id
1 'polypeptide(L)'
;MSPRSRFNGPARQRGAIGLMAAATLSLAVVMLLLVVDSGRLYMEQRKLQRVVDNAALEAVSRGGTCLPGLSAANYAGQSALRNGYIVDASNTLATTCGTLLTTATGLRTFSVDATQAVAVKVAASRTVTSSFAGGVQALFSANPVSLNTTLNASAVAAKPQPTVAQLNIRSNLATIDTAQSNILNPLFSGLLGGNVNLTALGWEGLLNTDINLLKYLDQLAINLNVTAGDYTQLLNTQTSVTQLIQAAATVVQLGGATAQVTTALGQLQVAAINAAPVRLGDILQLQTGTTAAGLDANLQLLQLVQGVVQLANSKSAVAATLPVSVLGLANVTVRVKVIEPPQLSAIGDPARARLNPLGADRIYVRTAQVRTMLSVNLPVLSGVTGLTNAVLGLVGGLTPTLNALLSLNLVGTLNSALCLLGAGCEQLDPLLLPSPRIDISLDAGGAKSYVTDYSCPTGTSGTKSLTAHTVTSLADLKLGKIDPINAFSSAAQPTVAPLPLIDLGIVTCHKILLLGTCNPATHVPFGAGGIGIKLDTSVAQNSQDLVFSSSTPFAAPANLKMPPSVLPAVPTSNIVGSLSNTLAGINLIVYKPVGSNPLGAIITGVASLISDVTNRLLPVVTSTISPLLDPLLNNLLKGLGINLMDVKVGANMTCGQTGKAYLVI
;
A
#
# COMPACT_ATOMS: atom_id res chain seq x y z
N MET A 1 14.84 134.20 11.43
CA MET A 1 14.13 133.39 12.44
C MET A 1 13.22 132.41 11.72
N SER A 2 13.49 131.11 11.82
CA SER A 2 12.58 129.98 11.54
C SER A 2 13.29 128.69 12.01
N PRO A 3 12.59 127.75 12.69
CA PRO A 3 13.21 126.71 13.51
C PRO A 3 13.53 125.42 12.74
N ARG A 4 14.36 124.60 13.40
CA ARG A 4 14.84 123.26 12.99
C ARG A 4 13.69 122.25 12.77
N SER A 5 13.89 121.32 11.84
CA SER A 5 13.74 119.89 12.15
C SER A 5 14.65 119.04 11.24
N ARG A 6 15.51 118.24 11.88
CA ARG A 6 16.38 117.26 11.23
C ARG A 6 15.54 116.04 10.88
N PHE A 7 15.59 115.59 9.64
CA PHE A 7 15.09 114.27 9.24
C PHE A 7 16.02 113.18 9.80
N ASN A 8 15.58 112.48 10.85
CA ASN A 8 16.16 111.18 11.21
C ASN A 8 15.50 110.13 10.31
N GLY A 9 16.26 109.57 9.36
CA GLY A 9 15.83 108.37 8.64
C GLY A 9 15.83 107.14 9.56
N PRO A 10 14.97 106.14 9.32
CA PRO A 10 14.94 104.93 10.13
C PRO A 10 16.27 104.19 10.05
N ALA A 11 16.87 103.90 11.21
CA ALA A 11 18.08 103.09 11.33
C ALA A 11 17.81 101.70 10.75
N ARG A 12 18.50 101.35 9.65
CA ARG A 12 18.42 100.02 9.06
C ARG A 12 19.04 99.00 10.02
N GLN A 13 18.21 98.20 10.69
CA GLN A 13 18.65 97.00 11.41
C GLN A 13 19.18 95.98 10.40
N ARG A 14 20.51 95.97 10.17
CA ARG A 14 21.20 95.01 9.28
C ARG A 14 21.87 93.85 10.02
N GLY A 15 21.72 93.74 11.35
CA GLY A 15 22.39 92.71 12.16
C GLY A 15 21.62 91.40 12.31
N ALA A 16 20.29 91.44 12.47
CA ALA A 16 19.49 90.25 12.79
C ALA A 16 19.38 89.23 11.63
N ILE A 17 19.37 89.72 10.38
CA ILE A 17 19.27 88.85 9.19
C ILE A 17 20.54 88.00 9.02
N GLY A 18 21.72 88.54 9.35
CA GLY A 18 22.98 87.80 9.29
C GLY A 18 23.04 86.66 10.30
N LEU A 19 22.54 86.87 11.52
CA LEU A 19 22.46 85.83 12.56
C LEU A 19 21.46 84.73 12.20
N MET A 20 20.28 85.10 11.69
CA MET A 20 19.28 84.12 11.24
C MET A 20 19.78 83.33 10.02
N ALA A 21 20.49 83.97 9.08
CA ALA A 21 21.10 83.29 7.93
C ALA A 21 22.24 82.34 8.34
N ALA A 22 23.08 82.73 9.31
CA ALA A 22 24.12 81.84 9.84
C ALA A 22 23.51 80.63 10.57
N ALA A 23 22.44 80.85 11.34
CA ALA A 23 21.72 79.78 12.05
C ALA A 23 21.01 78.81 11.09
N THR A 24 20.40 79.29 10.00
CA THR A 24 19.75 78.41 9.02
C THR A 24 20.76 77.64 8.19
N LEU A 25 21.89 78.26 7.80
CA LEU A 25 22.98 77.57 7.12
C LEU A 25 23.66 76.53 8.00
N SER A 26 23.90 76.82 9.28
CA SER A 26 24.47 75.82 10.20
C SER A 26 23.52 74.64 10.41
N LEU A 27 22.22 74.90 10.58
CA LEU A 27 21.20 73.86 10.63
C LEU A 27 21.17 73.02 9.35
N ALA A 28 21.24 73.67 8.18
CA ALA A 28 21.28 72.97 6.90
C ALA A 28 22.51 72.06 6.77
N VAL A 29 23.69 72.51 7.23
CA VAL A 29 24.91 71.70 7.25
C VAL A 29 24.76 70.50 8.19
N VAL A 30 24.21 70.68 9.39
CA VAL A 30 23.98 69.57 10.35
C VAL A 30 23.03 68.53 9.75
N MET A 31 21.95 68.97 9.11
CA MET A 31 20.99 68.06 8.46
C MET A 31 21.62 67.32 7.29
N LEU A 32 22.45 67.99 6.47
CA LEU A 32 23.18 67.35 5.38
C LEU A 32 24.14 66.27 5.92
N LEU A 33 24.86 66.55 7.00
CA LEU A 33 25.76 65.60 7.62
C LEU A 33 25.01 64.39 8.19
N LEU A 34 23.84 64.59 8.79
CA LEU A 34 22.98 63.50 9.25
C LEU A 34 22.49 62.63 8.08
N VAL A 35 22.10 63.23 6.96
CA VAL A 35 21.67 62.50 5.75
C VAL A 35 22.83 61.68 5.17
N VAL A 36 24.04 62.25 5.10
CA VAL A 36 25.22 61.54 4.59
C VAL A 36 25.61 60.37 5.50
N ASP A 37 25.60 60.57 6.83
CA ASP A 37 25.96 59.53 7.79
C ASP A 37 24.93 58.39 7.83
N SER A 38 23.64 58.73 7.90
CA SER A 38 22.57 57.73 7.82
C SER A 38 22.58 56.98 6.48
N GLY A 39 22.85 57.67 5.37
CA GLY A 39 23.04 57.06 4.06
C GLY A 39 24.20 56.07 4.02
N ARG A 40 25.35 56.41 4.64
CA ARG A 40 26.51 55.52 4.77
C ARG A 40 26.18 54.27 5.58
N LEU A 41 25.57 54.44 6.76
CA LEU A 41 25.20 53.31 7.63
C LEU A 41 24.17 52.38 6.95
N TYR A 42 23.18 52.96 6.26
CA TYR A 42 22.20 52.18 5.50
C TYR A 42 22.86 51.37 4.37
N MET A 43 23.82 51.97 3.65
CA MET A 43 24.59 51.26 2.62
C MET A 43 25.43 50.13 3.19
N GLU A 44 26.07 50.32 4.35
CA GLU A 44 26.82 49.25 5.02
C GLU A 44 25.91 48.13 5.54
N GLN A 45 24.73 48.48 6.08
CA GLN A 45 23.72 47.50 6.47
C GLN A 45 23.24 46.67 5.26
N ARG A 46 23.00 47.29 4.11
CA ARG A 46 22.57 46.59 2.89
C ARG A 46 23.66 45.69 2.31
N LYS A 47 24.94 46.09 2.41
CA LYS A 47 26.08 45.22 2.06
C LYS A 47 26.14 44.01 2.99
N LEU A 48 25.98 44.21 4.30
CA LEU A 48 25.99 43.13 5.28
C LEU A 48 24.83 42.15 5.05
N GLN A 49 23.63 42.65 4.76
CA GLN A 49 22.47 41.82 4.42
C GLN A 49 22.74 40.96 3.17
N ARG A 50 23.30 41.55 2.12
CA ARG A 50 23.66 40.81 0.89
C ARG A 50 24.66 39.68 1.13
N VAL A 51 25.60 39.86 2.05
CA VAL A 51 26.57 38.82 2.43
C VAL A 51 25.87 37.65 3.13
N VAL A 52 25.02 37.93 4.13
CA VAL A 52 24.31 36.87 4.87
C VAL A 52 23.29 36.15 4.00
N ASP A 53 22.60 36.86 3.11
CA ASP A 53 21.65 36.28 2.16
C ASP A 53 22.34 35.27 1.23
N ASN A 54 23.45 35.66 0.61
CA ASN A 54 24.23 34.78 -0.26
C ASN A 54 24.84 33.60 0.50
N ALA A 55 25.37 33.85 1.70
CA ALA A 55 25.97 32.80 2.53
C ALA A 55 24.95 31.76 3.00
N ALA A 56 23.75 32.19 3.40
CA ALA A 56 22.66 31.29 3.81
C ALA A 56 22.17 30.45 2.62
N LEU A 57 21.92 31.09 1.47
CA LEU A 57 21.51 30.42 0.25
C LEU A 57 22.53 29.38 -0.20
N GLU A 58 23.82 29.71 -0.16
CA GLU A 58 24.86 28.79 -0.56
C GLU A 58 25.00 27.61 0.39
N ALA A 59 25.01 27.87 1.71
CA ALA A 59 25.12 26.83 2.73
C ALA A 59 24.03 25.77 2.56
N VAL A 60 22.80 26.19 2.29
CA VAL A 60 21.67 25.28 2.01
C VAL A 60 21.79 24.62 0.64
N SER A 61 22.14 25.37 -0.41
CA SER A 61 22.21 24.84 -1.79
C SER A 61 23.25 23.72 -1.94
N ARG A 62 24.31 23.74 -1.13
CA ARG A 62 25.38 22.73 -1.09
C ARG A 62 25.12 21.62 -0.07
N GLY A 63 23.95 21.61 0.57
CA GLY A 63 23.57 20.59 1.56
C GLY A 63 24.40 20.65 2.84
N GLY A 64 24.78 21.85 3.29
CA GLY A 64 25.55 22.04 4.52
C GLY A 64 24.82 21.54 5.76
N THR A 65 25.57 20.93 6.68
CA THR A 65 25.12 20.41 7.97
C THR A 65 25.89 21.06 9.11
N CYS A 66 25.28 21.10 10.31
CA CYS A 66 25.89 21.64 11.54
C CYS A 66 26.40 20.55 12.50
N LEU A 67 26.60 19.34 11.98
CA LEU A 67 27.19 18.20 12.69
C LEU A 67 28.73 18.31 12.74
N PRO A 68 29.42 17.50 13.57
CA PRO A 68 30.88 17.49 13.63
C PRO A 68 31.48 17.22 12.25
N GLY A 69 32.22 18.19 11.69
CA GLY A 69 32.63 18.24 10.28
C GLY A 69 32.26 19.54 9.54
N LEU A 70 31.40 20.39 10.14
CA LEU A 70 31.16 21.82 9.84
C LEU A 70 31.01 22.20 8.35
N SER A 71 30.24 21.45 7.56
CA SER A 71 30.06 21.81 6.13
C SER A 71 29.26 23.11 5.94
N ALA A 72 28.24 23.39 6.77
CA ALA A 72 27.44 24.61 6.65
C ALA A 72 28.24 25.88 6.94
N ALA A 73 29.00 25.90 8.06
CA ALA A 73 29.84 27.04 8.42
C ALA A 73 30.98 27.27 7.41
N ASN A 74 31.57 26.19 6.87
CA ASN A 74 32.57 26.28 5.82
C ASN A 74 32.00 26.84 4.50
N TYR A 75 30.81 26.39 4.08
CA TYR A 75 30.16 26.92 2.86
C TYR A 75 29.75 28.39 3.04
N ALA A 76 29.19 28.76 4.19
CA ALA A 76 28.87 30.15 4.51
C ALA A 76 30.13 31.03 4.54
N GLY A 77 31.22 30.56 5.15
CA GLY A 77 32.52 31.25 5.18
C GLY A 77 33.14 31.43 3.79
N GLN A 78 33.13 30.39 2.95
CA GLN A 78 33.59 30.48 1.56
C GLN A 78 32.76 31.48 0.75
N SER A 79 31.43 31.51 0.96
CA SER A 79 30.55 32.48 0.33
C SER A 79 30.84 33.91 0.79
N ALA A 80 31.00 34.11 2.10
CA ALA A 80 31.30 35.40 2.69
C ALA A 80 32.63 35.97 2.16
N LEU A 81 33.68 35.15 2.10
CA LEU A 81 34.98 35.52 1.54
C LEU A 81 34.87 35.96 0.07
N ARG A 82 34.11 35.24 -0.77
CA ARG A 82 33.89 35.64 -2.17
C ARG A 82 33.08 36.93 -2.32
N ASN A 83 32.26 37.27 -1.34
CA ASN A 83 31.53 38.54 -1.30
C ASN A 83 32.32 39.65 -0.57
N GLY A 84 33.63 39.46 -0.33
CA GLY A 84 34.51 40.46 0.27
C GLY A 84 34.34 40.65 1.78
N TYR A 85 33.75 39.66 2.47
CA TYR A 85 33.57 39.66 3.92
C TYR A 85 34.55 38.69 4.58
N ILE A 86 35.59 39.24 5.20
CA ILE A 86 36.62 38.48 5.92
C ILE A 86 36.25 38.44 7.39
N VAL A 87 36.23 37.24 7.97
CA VAL A 87 35.89 37.03 9.37
C VAL A 87 37.12 37.33 10.23
N ASP A 88 37.00 38.27 11.16
CA ASP A 88 38.05 38.71 12.08
C ASP A 88 37.45 39.13 13.44
N ALA A 89 38.23 39.78 14.32
CA ALA A 89 37.75 40.21 15.63
C ALA A 89 36.65 41.31 15.58
N SER A 90 36.55 42.04 14.47
CA SER A 90 35.60 43.13 14.22
C SER A 90 34.41 42.72 13.33
N ASN A 91 34.57 41.61 12.59
CA ASN A 91 33.64 41.05 11.63
C ASN A 91 33.36 39.58 11.98
N THR A 92 32.22 39.29 12.60
CA THR A 92 31.87 37.90 12.98
C THR A 92 30.87 37.30 12.00
N LEU A 93 30.91 35.97 11.85
CA LEU A 93 29.96 35.18 11.07
C LEU A 93 29.61 33.92 11.86
N ALA A 94 28.33 33.77 12.21
CA ALA A 94 27.79 32.62 12.91
C ALA A 94 26.79 31.89 12.02
N THR A 95 26.89 30.56 11.95
CA THR A 95 25.98 29.71 11.19
C THR A 95 25.31 28.72 12.14
N THR A 96 23.98 28.66 12.11
CA THR A 96 23.19 27.71 12.92
C THR A 96 22.20 26.96 12.04
N CYS A 97 22.03 25.67 12.29
CA CYS A 97 21.05 24.83 11.60
C CYS A 97 19.82 24.62 12.47
N GLY A 98 18.70 24.30 11.81
CA GLY A 98 17.46 24.01 12.49
C GLY A 98 16.30 23.79 11.53
N THR A 99 15.11 24.10 12.03
CA THR A 99 13.83 23.93 11.32
C THR A 99 13.03 25.23 11.32
N LEU A 100 12.06 25.30 10.42
CA LEU A 100 11.10 26.40 10.36
C LEU A 100 9.82 25.98 11.06
N LEU A 101 9.42 26.74 12.07
CA LEU A 101 8.12 26.61 12.72
C LEU A 101 7.23 27.75 12.23
N THR A 102 5.96 27.46 11.99
CA THR A 102 4.95 28.50 11.76
C THR A 102 4.14 28.60 13.05
N THR A 103 4.25 29.73 13.75
CA THR A 103 3.49 29.95 14.97
C THR A 103 2.00 30.12 14.64
N ALA A 104 1.12 29.96 15.63
CA ALA A 104 -0.33 30.12 15.46
C ALA A 104 -0.75 31.50 14.88
N THR A 105 0.13 32.50 15.01
CA THR A 105 -0.01 33.84 14.42
C THR A 105 0.29 33.91 12.90
N GLY A 106 0.67 32.79 12.28
CA GLY A 106 1.02 32.71 10.85
C GLY A 106 2.43 33.20 10.50
N LEU A 107 3.22 33.64 11.49
CA LEU A 107 4.61 34.07 11.29
C LEU A 107 5.56 32.87 11.30
N ARG A 108 6.54 32.87 10.38
CA ARG A 108 7.60 31.87 10.35
C ARG A 108 8.70 32.27 11.32
N THR A 109 9.07 31.36 12.21
CA THR A 109 10.18 31.52 13.13
C THR A 109 11.19 30.40 12.93
N PHE A 110 12.47 30.73 13.11
CA PHE A 110 13.55 29.76 13.05
C PHE A 110 13.75 29.13 14.43
N SER A 111 13.66 27.80 14.49
CA SER A 111 13.97 27.03 15.69
C SER A 111 15.33 26.36 15.51
N VAL A 112 16.22 26.55 16.48
CA VAL A 112 17.60 26.02 16.42
C VAL A 112 17.56 24.52 16.75
N ASP A 113 18.09 23.71 15.84
CA ASP A 113 18.29 22.27 16.04
C ASP A 113 19.49 21.80 15.21
N ALA A 114 20.60 21.47 15.87
CA ALA A 114 21.83 21.08 15.19
C ALA A 114 21.73 19.74 14.45
N THR A 115 20.73 18.91 14.75
CA THR A 115 20.51 17.60 14.11
C THR A 115 19.74 17.70 12.80
N GLN A 116 19.04 18.81 12.57
CA GLN A 116 18.20 19.05 11.41
C GLN A 116 18.79 20.17 10.54
N ALA A 117 19.08 19.87 9.27
CA ALA A 117 19.61 20.84 8.29
C ALA A 117 18.53 21.32 7.31
N VAL A 118 17.28 21.43 7.78
CA VAL A 118 16.13 21.83 6.94
C VAL A 118 16.18 23.34 6.64
N ALA A 119 16.64 24.14 7.60
CA ALA A 119 16.95 25.55 7.44
C ALA A 119 18.30 25.90 8.07
N VAL A 120 18.99 26.87 7.48
CA VAL A 120 20.28 27.38 7.96
C VAL A 120 20.15 28.89 8.13
N LYS A 121 20.40 29.35 9.36
CA LYS A 121 20.51 30.76 9.71
C LYS A 121 21.97 31.17 9.67
N VAL A 122 22.27 32.22 8.92
CA VAL A 122 23.58 32.88 8.93
C VAL A 122 23.39 34.26 9.52
N ALA A 123 24.16 34.58 10.55
CA ALA A 123 24.19 35.89 11.19
C ALA A 123 25.60 36.48 11.07
N ALA A 124 25.70 37.73 10.62
CA ALA A 124 26.96 38.45 10.55
C ALA A 124 26.87 39.74 11.36
N SER A 125 27.97 40.10 12.01
CA SER A 125 28.11 41.38 12.71
C SER A 125 29.35 42.11 12.23
N ARG A 126 29.20 43.38 11.87
CA ARG A 126 30.28 44.24 11.39
C ARG A 126 30.36 45.51 12.22
N THR A 127 31.55 45.77 12.76
CA THR A 127 31.81 47.01 13.48
C THR A 127 32.25 48.09 12.49
N VAL A 128 31.49 49.19 12.39
CA VAL A 128 31.84 50.35 11.58
C VAL A 128 32.07 51.56 12.47
N THR A 129 33.07 52.37 12.15
CA THR A 129 33.27 53.66 12.82
C THR A 129 32.13 54.61 12.43
N SER A 130 31.29 54.97 13.40
CA SER A 130 30.21 55.95 13.24
C SER A 130 30.80 57.32 12.92
N SER A 131 30.22 58.01 11.93
CA SER A 131 30.66 59.35 11.57
C SER A 131 29.69 60.40 12.09
N PHE A 132 30.25 61.54 12.49
CA PHE A 132 29.57 62.78 12.89
C PHE A 132 28.55 62.70 14.06
N ALA A 133 27.52 61.86 14.06
CA ALA A 133 26.54 61.77 15.15
C ALA A 133 27.18 61.36 16.49
N GLY A 134 28.04 60.34 16.49
CA GLY A 134 28.84 59.95 17.65
C GLY A 134 29.89 61.00 18.04
N GLY A 135 30.45 61.73 17.06
CA GLY A 135 31.41 62.81 17.30
C GLY A 135 30.78 64.08 17.87
N VAL A 136 29.58 64.45 17.42
CA VAL A 136 28.76 65.54 17.98
C VAL A 136 28.29 65.16 19.39
N GLN A 137 27.84 63.92 19.60
CA GLN A 137 27.53 63.45 20.94
C GLN A 137 28.75 63.49 21.86
N ALA A 138 29.93 63.10 21.37
CA ALA A 138 31.19 63.19 22.11
C ALA A 138 31.57 64.64 22.46
N LEU A 139 31.24 65.62 21.59
CA LEU A 139 31.45 67.05 21.85
C LEU A 139 30.54 67.59 22.98
N PHE A 140 29.36 66.99 23.19
CA PHE A 140 28.37 67.43 24.17
C PHE A 140 28.21 66.48 25.38
N SER A 141 29.05 65.46 25.50
CA SER A 141 29.00 64.50 26.61
C SER A 141 30.30 64.48 27.40
N ALA A 142 30.19 64.37 28.73
CA ALA A 142 31.34 64.28 29.63
C ALA A 142 31.99 62.88 29.67
N ASN A 143 31.36 61.89 29.01
CA ASN A 143 31.79 60.49 29.01
C ASN A 143 32.37 60.11 27.65
N PRO A 144 33.39 59.22 27.58
CA PRO A 144 33.90 58.70 26.31
C PRO A 144 32.79 57.97 25.55
N VAL A 145 32.40 58.50 24.39
CA VAL A 145 31.43 57.86 23.49
C VAL A 145 32.17 56.95 22.53
N SER A 146 31.75 55.68 22.44
CA SER A 146 32.27 54.77 21.42
C SER A 146 31.95 55.31 20.03
N LEU A 147 32.99 55.59 19.25
CA LEU A 147 32.88 55.97 17.84
C LEU A 147 32.62 54.76 16.93
N ASN A 148 32.31 53.60 17.50
CA ASN A 148 32.03 52.38 16.76
C ASN A 148 30.57 51.95 16.96
N THR A 149 29.91 51.62 15.86
CA THR A 149 28.56 51.05 15.83
C THR A 149 28.62 49.65 15.24
N THR A 150 28.04 48.69 15.94
CA THR A 150 27.94 47.29 15.48
C THR A 150 26.66 47.12 14.65
N LEU A 151 26.83 46.80 13.37
CA LEU A 151 25.74 46.45 12.46
C LEU A 151 25.53 44.94 12.51
N ASN A 152 24.27 44.51 12.56
CA ASN A 152 23.90 43.09 12.58
C ASN A 152 22.98 42.78 11.41
N ALA A 153 23.25 41.69 10.71
CA ALA A 153 22.36 41.14 9.70
C ALA A 153 22.18 39.65 9.92
N SER A 154 20.99 39.15 9.61
CA SER A 154 20.75 37.71 9.59
C SER A 154 19.85 37.34 8.43
N ALA A 155 20.08 36.15 7.90
CA ALA A 155 19.27 35.55 6.86
C ALA A 155 19.03 34.08 7.19
N VAL A 156 17.82 33.58 6.93
CA VAL A 156 17.48 32.17 7.05
C VAL A 156 17.13 31.66 5.68
N ALA A 157 17.95 30.74 5.17
CA ALA A 157 17.63 29.99 3.97
C ALA A 157 17.07 28.62 4.36
N ALA A 158 16.11 28.11 3.59
CA ALA A 158 15.59 26.76 3.77
C ALA A 158 15.81 25.90 2.53
N LYS A 159 15.98 24.60 2.78
CA LYS A 159 16.02 23.60 1.74
C LYS A 159 14.67 23.62 1.00
N PRO A 160 14.68 23.46 -0.33
CA PRO A 160 13.43 23.33 -1.06
C PRO A 160 12.60 22.18 -0.49
N GLN A 161 11.27 22.33 -0.47
CA GLN A 161 10.38 21.27 0.03
C GLN A 161 10.71 19.95 -0.68
N PRO A 162 10.76 18.82 0.05
CA PRO A 162 11.04 17.53 -0.56
C PRO A 162 9.92 17.14 -1.53
N THR A 163 10.28 16.40 -2.57
CA THR A 163 9.31 15.70 -3.43
C THR A 163 8.60 14.64 -2.61
N VAL A 164 7.26 14.62 -2.65
CA VAL A 164 6.47 13.62 -1.95
C VAL A 164 5.50 13.00 -2.95
N ALA A 165 5.42 11.67 -2.97
CA ALA A 165 4.47 10.91 -3.74
C ALA A 165 3.62 10.04 -2.80
N GLN A 166 2.36 9.87 -3.20
CA GLN A 166 1.41 8.97 -2.56
C GLN A 166 0.87 8.03 -3.61
N LEU A 167 0.88 6.73 -3.29
CA LEU A 167 0.23 5.70 -4.07
C LEU A 167 -0.92 5.15 -3.25
N ASN A 168 -2.07 4.94 -3.89
CA ASN A 168 -3.22 4.25 -3.31
C ASN A 168 -3.71 3.17 -4.27
N ILE A 169 -4.26 2.11 -3.69
CA ILE A 169 -4.87 1.01 -4.43
C ILE A 169 -6.27 0.74 -3.90
N ARG A 170 -7.22 0.56 -4.81
CA ARG A 170 -8.60 0.23 -4.47
C ARG A 170 -9.15 -0.85 -5.40
N SER A 171 -10.01 -1.69 -4.84
CA SER A 171 -10.88 -2.60 -5.58
C SER A 171 -12.31 -2.05 -5.48
N ASN A 172 -12.97 -1.80 -6.60
CA ASN A 172 -14.27 -1.12 -6.58
C ASN A 172 -15.43 -2.11 -6.47
N LEU A 173 -16.24 -2.01 -5.41
CA LEU A 173 -17.61 -2.52 -5.40
C LEU A 173 -18.53 -1.39 -5.86
N ALA A 174 -19.07 -1.53 -7.07
CA ALA A 174 -19.86 -0.46 -7.69
C ALA A 174 -21.18 -0.17 -6.97
N THR A 175 -21.81 -1.19 -6.38
CA THR A 175 -23.09 -1.10 -5.66
C THR A 175 -23.24 -2.24 -4.65
N ILE A 176 -24.00 -2.03 -3.59
CA ILE A 176 -24.37 -3.07 -2.61
C ILE A 176 -25.89 -3.18 -2.56
N ASP A 177 -26.41 -4.33 -2.95
CA ASP A 177 -27.83 -4.71 -2.88
C ASP A 177 -28.10 -5.66 -1.70
N THR A 178 -29.35 -6.10 -1.59
CA THR A 178 -29.79 -7.03 -0.55
C THR A 178 -29.12 -8.40 -0.65
N ALA A 179 -28.89 -8.92 -1.86
CA ALA A 179 -28.18 -10.18 -2.07
C ALA A 179 -26.72 -10.09 -1.62
N GLN A 180 -26.04 -8.95 -1.87
CA GLN A 180 -24.68 -8.75 -1.36
C GLN A 180 -24.64 -8.55 0.16
N SER A 181 -25.63 -7.88 0.76
CA SER A 181 -25.71 -7.74 2.22
C SER A 181 -25.84 -9.10 2.94
N ASN A 182 -26.55 -10.06 2.34
CA ASN A 182 -26.67 -11.43 2.86
C ASN A 182 -25.35 -12.21 2.84
N ILE A 183 -24.38 -11.79 2.03
CA ILE A 183 -23.03 -12.37 1.97
C ILE A 183 -22.08 -11.61 2.91
N LEU A 184 -22.14 -10.28 2.90
CA LEU A 184 -21.29 -9.40 3.71
C LEU A 184 -21.49 -9.63 5.21
N ASN A 185 -22.73 -9.80 5.66
CA ASN A 185 -23.05 -9.99 7.08
C ASN A 185 -22.38 -11.24 7.68
N PRO A 186 -22.59 -12.48 7.15
CA PRO A 186 -21.91 -13.67 7.63
C PRO A 186 -20.38 -13.61 7.48
N LEU A 187 -19.89 -12.99 6.41
CA LEU A 187 -18.46 -12.84 6.19
C LEU A 187 -17.79 -11.95 7.24
N PHE A 188 -18.30 -10.74 7.46
CA PHE A 188 -17.75 -9.84 8.48
C PHE A 188 -17.98 -10.40 9.89
N SER A 189 -19.08 -11.11 10.12
CA SER A 189 -19.32 -11.84 11.37
C SER A 189 -18.20 -12.84 11.64
N GLY A 190 -17.84 -13.66 10.64
CA GLY A 190 -16.77 -14.64 10.76
C GLY A 190 -15.37 -14.03 10.83
N LEU A 191 -15.11 -12.92 10.13
CA LEU A 191 -13.80 -12.26 10.14
C LEU A 191 -13.54 -11.52 11.46
N LEU A 192 -14.56 -10.87 12.04
CA LEU A 192 -14.49 -10.16 13.32
C LEU A 192 -14.66 -11.07 14.54
N GLY A 193 -15.29 -12.24 14.37
CA GLY A 193 -15.60 -13.16 15.47
C GLY A 193 -16.84 -12.75 16.28
N GLY A 194 -17.73 -11.95 15.71
CA GLY A 194 -18.98 -11.47 16.32
C GLY A 194 -20.16 -11.57 15.38
N ASN A 195 -21.32 -11.02 15.74
CA ASN A 195 -22.50 -11.01 14.88
C ASN A 195 -22.68 -9.63 14.21
N VAL A 196 -22.62 -9.61 12.88
CA VAL A 196 -22.89 -8.43 12.05
C VAL A 196 -24.22 -8.64 11.34
N ASN A 197 -25.17 -7.73 11.58
CA ASN A 197 -26.49 -7.76 10.96
C ASN A 197 -26.85 -6.37 10.41
N LEU A 198 -26.18 -5.98 9.33
CA LEU A 198 -26.39 -4.72 8.65
C LEU A 198 -27.37 -4.87 7.48
N THR A 199 -28.22 -3.87 7.28
CA THR A 199 -29.08 -3.80 6.09
C THR A 199 -28.26 -3.38 4.86
N ALA A 200 -28.78 -3.62 3.65
CA ALA A 200 -28.17 -3.13 2.41
C ALA A 200 -27.91 -1.61 2.45
N LEU A 201 -28.87 -0.84 2.98
CA LEU A 201 -28.73 0.61 3.18
C LEU A 201 -27.61 0.98 4.16
N GLY A 202 -27.38 0.18 5.20
CA GLY A 202 -26.27 0.38 6.13
C GLY A 202 -24.92 0.22 5.43
N TRP A 203 -24.77 -0.84 4.64
CA TRP A 203 -23.57 -1.08 3.83
C TRP A 203 -23.37 -0.02 2.75
N GLU A 204 -24.43 0.37 2.05
CA GLU A 204 -24.41 1.43 1.04
C GLU A 204 -24.06 2.79 1.67
N GLY A 205 -24.54 3.07 2.87
CA GLY A 205 -24.13 4.26 3.64
C GLY A 205 -22.63 4.29 3.92
N LEU A 206 -22.04 3.16 4.31
CA LEU A 206 -20.58 3.04 4.51
C LEU A 206 -19.80 3.19 3.20
N LEU A 207 -20.34 2.67 2.08
CA LEU A 207 -19.76 2.79 0.74
C LEU A 207 -19.75 4.24 0.25
N ASN A 208 -20.83 4.99 0.48
CA ASN A 208 -21.02 6.36 0.01
C ASN A 208 -20.49 7.44 0.96
N THR A 209 -19.86 7.06 2.09
CA THR A 209 -19.30 8.01 3.06
C THR A 209 -17.79 8.06 2.95
N ASP A 210 -17.24 9.27 2.82
CA ASP A 210 -15.81 9.54 2.89
C ASP A 210 -15.39 9.99 4.29
N ILE A 211 -14.21 9.60 4.72
CA ILE A 211 -13.57 10.01 5.97
C ILE A 211 -12.20 10.65 5.68
N ASN A 212 -11.93 11.80 6.30
CA ASN A 212 -10.61 12.44 6.23
C ASN A 212 -9.62 11.71 7.15
N LEU A 213 -8.53 11.20 6.58
CA LEU A 213 -7.56 10.38 7.29
C LEU A 213 -6.82 11.17 8.39
N LEU A 214 -6.51 12.45 8.18
CA LEU A 214 -5.84 13.28 9.18
C LEU A 214 -6.73 13.45 10.42
N LYS A 215 -8.00 13.85 10.22
CA LYS A 215 -8.99 13.97 11.30
C LYS A 215 -9.20 12.63 12.02
N TYR A 216 -9.18 11.53 11.28
CA TYR A 216 -9.24 10.19 11.84
C TYR A 216 -8.06 9.87 12.75
N LEU A 217 -6.84 10.15 12.30
CA LEU A 217 -5.62 9.93 13.08
C LEU A 217 -5.54 10.86 14.29
N ASP A 218 -5.98 12.10 14.16
CA ASP A 218 -6.06 13.05 15.28
C ASP A 218 -7.04 12.56 16.36
N GLN A 219 -8.24 12.11 15.95
CA GLN A 219 -9.20 11.53 16.87
C GLN A 219 -8.67 10.23 17.51
N LEU A 220 -7.95 9.41 16.75
CA LEU A 220 -7.35 8.19 17.26
C LEU A 220 -6.22 8.48 18.26
N ALA A 221 -5.40 9.50 18.01
CA ALA A 221 -4.37 9.95 18.96
C ALA A 221 -4.98 10.38 20.29
N ILE A 222 -6.12 11.09 20.25
CA ILE A 222 -6.90 11.46 21.45
C ILE A 222 -7.38 10.20 22.18
N ASN A 223 -7.99 9.25 21.46
CA ASN A 223 -8.52 8.02 22.05
C ASN A 223 -7.43 7.13 22.70
N LEU A 224 -6.20 7.19 22.19
CA LEU A 224 -5.05 6.39 22.66
C LEU A 224 -4.10 7.17 23.57
N ASN A 225 -4.42 8.43 23.87
CA ASN A 225 -3.58 9.33 24.67
C ASN A 225 -2.13 9.46 24.15
N VAL A 226 -1.97 9.48 22.82
CA VAL A 226 -0.67 9.73 22.14
C VAL A 226 -0.54 11.23 21.85
N THR A 227 0.67 11.77 21.97
CA THR A 227 0.93 13.19 21.71
C THR A 227 0.55 13.56 20.27
N ALA A 228 -0.32 14.57 20.13
CA ALA A 228 -0.76 15.06 18.83
C ALA A 228 0.44 15.47 17.96
N GLY A 229 0.49 14.92 16.74
CA GLY A 229 1.58 15.17 15.77
C GLY A 229 2.64 14.06 15.68
N ASP A 230 2.73 13.12 16.64
CA ASP A 230 3.59 11.93 16.50
C ASP A 230 2.84 10.75 15.86
N TYR A 231 2.57 10.89 14.57
CA TYR A 231 1.88 9.85 13.79
C TYR A 231 2.72 8.59 13.61
N THR A 232 4.05 8.67 13.74
CA THR A 232 4.91 7.48 13.63
C THR A 232 4.75 6.59 14.85
N GLN A 233 4.69 7.17 16.05
CA GLN A 233 4.37 6.44 17.26
C GLN A 233 2.94 5.88 17.20
N LEU A 234 1.98 6.68 16.75
CA LEU A 234 0.57 6.27 16.63
C LEU A 234 0.41 5.04 15.73
N LEU A 235 1.01 5.04 14.54
CA LEU A 235 0.90 3.93 13.58
C LEU A 235 1.53 2.64 14.09
N ASN A 236 2.58 2.72 14.92
CA ASN A 236 3.26 1.57 15.50
C ASN A 236 2.62 1.07 16.81
N THR A 237 1.69 1.83 17.38
CA THR A 237 0.99 1.46 18.61
C THR A 237 -0.03 0.36 18.32
N GLN A 238 -0.12 -0.61 19.23
CA GLN A 238 -1.09 -1.69 19.14
C GLN A 238 -2.46 -1.20 19.65
N THR A 239 -3.49 -1.31 18.82
CA THR A 239 -4.82 -0.75 19.03
C THR A 239 -5.90 -1.80 18.85
N SER A 240 -7.02 -1.66 19.56
CA SER A 240 -8.17 -2.55 19.34
C SER A 240 -8.95 -2.11 18.11
N VAL A 241 -9.56 -3.07 17.41
CA VAL A 241 -10.46 -2.78 16.28
C VAL A 241 -11.64 -1.92 16.73
N THR A 242 -12.12 -2.12 17.96
CA THR A 242 -13.19 -1.31 18.55
C THR A 242 -12.82 0.16 18.68
N GLN A 243 -11.59 0.49 19.07
CA GLN A 243 -11.09 1.87 19.14
C GLN A 243 -10.92 2.49 17.75
N LEU A 244 -10.46 1.70 16.78
CA LEU A 244 -10.33 2.14 15.38
C LEU A 244 -11.69 2.46 14.76
N ILE A 245 -12.71 1.63 14.99
CA ILE A 245 -14.08 1.87 14.51
C ILE A 245 -14.71 3.05 15.24
N GLN A 246 -14.47 3.19 16.56
CA GLN A 246 -14.97 4.31 17.35
C GLN A 246 -14.41 5.65 16.88
N ALA A 247 -13.10 5.74 16.60
CA ALA A 247 -12.49 6.94 16.05
C ALA A 247 -13.12 7.32 14.70
N ALA A 248 -13.44 6.34 13.86
CA ALA A 248 -14.12 6.57 12.59
C ALA A 248 -15.54 7.09 12.81
N ALA A 249 -16.30 6.47 13.73
CA ALA A 249 -17.65 6.88 14.09
C ALA A 249 -17.71 8.33 14.57
N THR A 250 -16.80 8.75 15.45
CA THR A 250 -16.73 10.13 15.94
C THR A 250 -16.45 11.12 14.81
N VAL A 251 -15.50 10.81 13.92
CA VAL A 251 -15.11 11.73 12.83
C VAL A 251 -16.22 11.88 11.80
N VAL A 252 -16.89 10.80 11.41
CA VAL A 252 -17.99 10.87 10.44
C VAL A 252 -19.24 11.53 11.05
N GLN A 253 -19.48 11.35 12.35
CA GLN A 253 -20.55 12.06 13.07
C GLN A 253 -20.30 13.57 13.09
N LEU A 254 -19.05 14.00 13.35
CA LEU A 254 -18.66 15.42 13.25
C LEU A 254 -18.72 15.95 11.82
N GLY A 255 -18.57 15.08 10.83
CA GLY A 255 -18.71 15.39 9.41
C GLY A 255 -20.15 15.44 8.88
N GLY A 256 -21.16 15.19 9.74
CA GLY A 256 -22.57 15.21 9.33
C GLY A 256 -23.09 13.92 8.70
N ALA A 257 -22.44 12.77 8.97
CA ALA A 257 -22.92 11.48 8.49
C ALA A 257 -24.33 11.15 9.02
N THR A 258 -25.09 10.40 8.22
CA THR A 258 -26.47 10.03 8.56
C THR A 258 -26.53 9.08 9.77
N ALA A 259 -27.68 9.04 10.45
CA ALA A 259 -27.88 8.14 11.59
C ALA A 259 -27.72 6.66 11.24
N GLN A 260 -27.94 6.31 9.97
CA GLN A 260 -27.75 4.96 9.44
C GLN A 260 -26.27 4.56 9.42
N VAL A 261 -25.37 5.47 9.03
CA VAL A 261 -23.92 5.24 9.00
C VAL A 261 -23.35 5.07 10.41
N THR A 262 -23.79 5.93 11.35
CA THR A 262 -23.33 5.83 12.75
C THR A 262 -23.85 4.56 13.43
N THR A 263 -25.10 4.16 13.16
CA THR A 263 -25.66 2.87 13.63
C THR A 263 -24.89 1.69 13.05
N ALA A 264 -24.53 1.74 11.76
CA ALA A 264 -23.78 0.69 11.10
C ALA A 264 -22.39 0.49 11.74
N LEU A 265 -21.67 1.60 11.99
CA LEU A 265 -20.39 1.56 12.70
C LEU A 265 -20.52 1.05 14.14
N GLY A 266 -21.61 1.41 14.85
CA GLY A 266 -21.88 0.90 16.19
C GLY A 266 -22.08 -0.62 16.23
N GLN A 267 -22.82 -1.19 15.27
CA GLN A 267 -22.99 -2.64 15.17
C GLN A 267 -21.67 -3.35 14.85
N LEU A 268 -20.85 -2.78 13.94
CA LEU A 268 -19.52 -3.31 13.63
C LEU A 268 -18.57 -3.23 14.83
N GLN A 269 -18.66 -2.18 15.64
CA GLN A 269 -17.90 -2.03 16.87
C GLN A 269 -18.24 -3.15 17.87
N VAL A 270 -19.53 -3.46 18.06
CA VAL A 270 -19.97 -4.57 18.93
C VAL A 270 -19.49 -5.92 18.39
N ALA A 271 -19.56 -6.13 17.08
CA ALA A 271 -19.08 -7.36 16.46
C ALA A 271 -17.55 -7.54 16.58
N ALA A 272 -16.79 -6.45 16.72
CA ALA A 272 -15.33 -6.46 16.79
C ALA A 272 -14.75 -6.61 18.20
N ILE A 273 -15.55 -6.83 19.24
CA ILE A 273 -15.08 -6.94 20.64
C ILE A 273 -14.01 -8.04 20.80
N ASN A 274 -14.17 -9.16 20.08
CA ASN A 274 -13.25 -10.30 20.15
C ASN A 274 -12.18 -10.28 19.04
N ALA A 275 -12.12 -9.22 18.24
CA ALA A 275 -11.15 -9.12 17.15
C ALA A 275 -9.73 -8.93 17.70
N ALA A 276 -8.75 -9.56 17.03
CA ALA A 276 -7.35 -9.43 17.43
C ALA A 276 -6.89 -7.96 17.34
N PRO A 277 -6.06 -7.48 18.29
CA PRO A 277 -5.48 -6.15 18.23
C PRO A 277 -4.54 -6.00 17.02
N VAL A 278 -4.47 -4.80 16.47
CA VAL A 278 -3.78 -4.49 15.21
C VAL A 278 -2.87 -3.27 15.34
N ARG A 279 -2.02 -3.04 14.34
CA ARG A 279 -1.21 -1.81 14.20
C ARG A 279 -1.59 -1.13 12.90
N LEU A 280 -1.95 0.15 12.96
CA LEU A 280 -2.41 0.87 11.77
C LEU A 280 -1.28 1.05 10.73
N GLY A 281 -0.02 1.04 11.18
CA GLY A 281 1.17 1.02 10.32
C GLY A 281 1.28 -0.20 9.40
N ASP A 282 0.55 -1.28 9.68
CA ASP A 282 0.51 -2.46 8.79
C ASP A 282 -0.38 -2.20 7.55
N ILE A 283 -1.34 -1.27 7.61
CA ILE A 283 -2.24 -0.88 6.50
C ILE A 283 -1.80 0.45 5.85
N LEU A 284 -1.35 1.40 6.66
CA LEU A 284 -0.94 2.75 6.24
C LEU A 284 0.56 2.91 6.48
N GLN A 285 1.35 2.82 5.42
CA GLN A 285 2.80 3.01 5.51
C GLN A 285 3.18 4.46 5.25
N LEU A 286 3.91 5.06 6.20
CA LEU A 286 4.57 6.35 6.05
C LEU A 286 6.07 6.12 6.04
N GLN A 287 6.77 6.67 5.05
CA GLN A 287 8.22 6.69 5.07
C GLN A 287 8.72 7.63 6.17
N THR A 288 9.70 7.17 6.94
CA THR A 288 10.34 7.97 8.00
C THR A 288 10.88 9.31 7.48
N GLY A 289 10.53 10.41 8.17
CA GLY A 289 10.96 11.76 7.80
C GLY A 289 10.08 12.48 6.77
N THR A 290 8.95 11.90 6.35
CA THR A 290 7.95 12.60 5.53
C THR A 290 6.96 13.38 6.40
N THR A 291 6.67 14.63 6.03
CA THR A 291 5.76 15.51 6.78
C THR A 291 4.30 15.08 6.61
N ALA A 292 3.45 15.38 7.62
CA ALA A 292 2.00 15.12 7.68
C ALA A 292 1.14 15.59 6.46
N ALA A 293 1.75 16.24 5.46
CA ALA A 293 1.07 16.76 4.28
C ALA A 293 0.35 15.70 3.42
N GLY A 294 0.72 14.41 3.52
CA GLY A 294 0.03 13.30 2.83
C GLY A 294 -1.11 12.65 3.62
N LEU A 295 -1.27 12.95 4.91
CA LEU A 295 -2.32 12.35 5.74
C LEU A 295 -3.67 13.04 5.57
N ASP A 296 -3.69 14.25 5.01
CA ASP A 296 -4.90 15.03 4.73
C ASP A 296 -5.59 14.59 3.43
N ALA A 297 -5.85 13.28 3.31
CA ALA A 297 -6.53 12.66 2.18
C ALA A 297 -7.87 12.07 2.65
N ASN A 298 -8.87 12.10 1.77
CA ASN A 298 -10.15 11.44 2.00
C ASN A 298 -10.06 9.97 1.56
N LEU A 299 -10.54 9.08 2.41
CA LEU A 299 -10.66 7.64 2.16
C LEU A 299 -12.13 7.24 2.26
N GLN A 300 -12.55 6.27 1.46
CA GLN A 300 -13.89 5.70 1.58
C GLN A 300 -14.00 4.92 2.91
N LEU A 301 -15.04 5.18 3.69
CA LEU A 301 -15.22 4.61 5.02
C LEU A 301 -15.29 3.07 4.99
N LEU A 302 -16.04 2.49 4.06
CA LEU A 302 -16.11 1.03 3.91
C LEU A 302 -14.73 0.40 3.65
N GLN A 303 -13.87 1.04 2.85
CA GLN A 303 -12.52 0.53 2.58
C GLN A 303 -11.62 0.57 3.82
N LEU A 304 -11.73 1.64 4.62
CA LEU A 304 -11.02 1.73 5.89
C LEU A 304 -11.46 0.61 6.84
N VAL A 305 -12.77 0.42 7.02
CA VAL A 305 -13.32 -0.64 7.89
C VAL A 305 -12.93 -2.03 7.37
N GLN A 306 -13.04 -2.28 6.07
CA GLN A 306 -12.61 -3.53 5.43
C GLN A 306 -11.13 -3.81 5.68
N GLY A 307 -10.26 -2.81 5.49
CA GLY A 307 -8.83 -2.94 5.72
C GLY A 307 -8.50 -3.32 7.16
N VAL A 308 -9.17 -2.69 8.13
CA VAL A 308 -9.01 -2.99 9.56
C VAL A 308 -9.50 -4.40 9.90
N VAL A 309 -10.68 -4.80 9.40
CA VAL A 309 -11.25 -6.15 9.62
C VAL A 309 -10.33 -7.22 9.02
N GLN A 310 -9.83 -6.98 7.81
CA GLN A 310 -8.92 -7.91 7.13
C GLN A 310 -7.58 -8.04 7.85
N LEU A 311 -7.03 -6.92 8.34
CA LEU A 311 -5.81 -6.95 9.16
C LEU A 311 -6.02 -7.72 10.46
N ALA A 312 -7.14 -7.49 11.16
CA ALA A 312 -7.46 -8.20 12.40
C ALA A 312 -7.60 -9.71 12.16
N ASN A 313 -8.28 -10.10 11.08
CA ASN A 313 -8.41 -11.51 10.72
C ASN A 313 -7.06 -12.15 10.33
N SER A 314 -6.15 -11.41 9.68
CA SER A 314 -4.81 -11.92 9.34
C SER A 314 -3.97 -12.31 10.57
N LYS A 315 -4.26 -11.69 11.73
CA LYS A 315 -3.63 -12.01 13.02
C LYS A 315 -4.43 -13.05 13.82
N SER A 316 -5.63 -13.39 13.38
CA SER A 316 -6.47 -14.40 14.03
C SER A 316 -6.06 -15.81 13.61
N ALA A 317 -6.13 -16.76 14.55
CA ALA A 317 -5.97 -18.18 14.27
C ALA A 317 -7.22 -18.80 13.64
N VAL A 318 -8.36 -18.10 13.66
CA VAL A 318 -9.68 -18.63 13.28
C VAL A 318 -10.04 -18.25 11.85
N ALA A 319 -10.34 -19.26 11.02
CA ALA A 319 -10.94 -19.06 9.71
C ALA A 319 -12.46 -18.86 9.85
N ALA A 320 -12.99 -17.85 9.16
CA ALA A 320 -14.41 -17.55 9.13
C ALA A 320 -15.17 -18.66 8.41
N THR A 321 -16.13 -19.31 9.07
CA THR A 321 -16.99 -20.33 8.43
C THR A 321 -18.28 -19.68 7.92
N LEU A 322 -18.51 -19.74 6.61
CA LEU A 322 -19.71 -19.18 5.99
C LEU A 322 -20.85 -20.21 5.97
N PRO A 323 -22.10 -19.82 6.28
CA PRO A 323 -23.25 -20.71 6.19
C PRO A 323 -23.52 -21.21 4.77
N VAL A 324 -23.92 -22.47 4.67
CA VAL A 324 -24.22 -23.20 3.41
C VAL A 324 -25.29 -22.50 2.56
N SER A 325 -26.26 -21.83 3.19
CA SER A 325 -27.37 -21.12 2.55
C SER A 325 -26.96 -19.84 1.80
N VAL A 326 -25.83 -19.23 2.15
CA VAL A 326 -25.42 -17.90 1.66
C VAL A 326 -24.87 -17.96 0.24
N LEU A 327 -24.39 -19.13 -0.19
CA LEU A 327 -23.77 -19.33 -1.49
C LEU A 327 -24.65 -20.12 -2.47
N GLY A 328 -25.88 -20.49 -2.07
CA GLY A 328 -26.82 -21.24 -2.90
C GLY A 328 -26.41 -22.69 -3.17
N LEU A 329 -25.47 -23.24 -2.41
CA LEU A 329 -24.94 -24.59 -2.59
C LEU A 329 -25.23 -25.47 -1.40
N ALA A 330 -25.88 -26.61 -1.60
CA ALA A 330 -26.07 -27.61 -0.55
C ALA A 330 -24.76 -28.37 -0.26
N ASN A 331 -24.54 -28.76 1.01
CA ASN A 331 -23.43 -29.62 1.46
C ASN A 331 -21.99 -29.07 1.25
N VAL A 332 -21.82 -27.75 1.22
CA VAL A 332 -20.51 -27.09 1.10
C VAL A 332 -20.15 -26.34 2.38
N THR A 333 -18.99 -26.63 2.96
CA THR A 333 -18.42 -25.82 4.04
C THR A 333 -17.38 -24.87 3.44
N VAL A 334 -17.53 -23.57 3.67
CA VAL A 334 -16.56 -22.55 3.20
C VAL A 334 -15.87 -21.92 4.38
N ARG A 335 -14.54 -21.95 4.37
CA ARG A 335 -13.66 -21.33 5.37
C ARG A 335 -12.82 -20.27 4.70
N VAL A 336 -12.82 -19.06 5.24
CA VAL A 336 -12.12 -17.90 4.66
C VAL A 336 -11.13 -17.34 5.68
N LYS A 337 -9.92 -17.01 5.24
CA LYS A 337 -8.94 -16.30 6.06
C LYS A 337 -8.12 -15.34 5.21
N VAL A 338 -7.84 -14.17 5.78
CA VAL A 338 -6.87 -13.22 5.20
C VAL A 338 -5.45 -13.73 5.48
N ILE A 339 -4.69 -13.99 4.43
CA ILE A 339 -3.30 -14.47 4.51
C ILE A 339 -2.35 -13.30 4.61
N GLU A 340 -2.54 -12.29 3.77
CA GLU A 340 -1.80 -11.05 3.79
C GLU A 340 -2.74 -9.84 3.93
N PRO A 341 -2.48 -8.93 4.88
CA PRO A 341 -3.29 -7.74 5.04
C PRO A 341 -3.07 -6.73 3.90
N PRO A 342 -4.08 -5.89 3.60
CA PRO A 342 -3.97 -4.86 2.58
C PRO A 342 -3.05 -3.73 3.04
N GLN A 343 -2.32 -3.13 2.09
CA GLN A 343 -1.62 -1.86 2.25
C GLN A 343 -2.23 -0.85 1.29
N LEU A 344 -3.22 -0.10 1.78
CA LEU A 344 -4.11 0.69 0.92
C LEU A 344 -3.48 1.99 0.43
N SER A 345 -2.55 2.54 1.21
CA SER A 345 -1.87 3.80 0.91
C SER A 345 -0.45 3.77 1.41
N ALA A 346 0.47 4.29 0.59
CA ALA A 346 1.86 4.51 0.96
C ALA A 346 2.28 5.93 0.54
N ILE A 347 2.97 6.64 1.44
CA ILE A 347 3.47 8.00 1.20
C ILE A 347 4.98 8.02 1.45
N GLY A 348 5.73 8.60 0.52
CA GLY A 348 7.19 8.62 0.58
C GLY A 348 7.84 9.64 -0.34
N ASP A 349 9.17 9.71 -0.29
CA ASP A 349 9.99 10.41 -1.28
C ASP A 349 10.23 9.50 -2.49
N PRO A 350 9.69 9.83 -3.68
CA PRO A 350 9.86 9.02 -4.87
C PRO A 350 11.33 8.89 -5.31
N ALA A 351 12.20 9.82 -4.91
CA ALA A 351 13.63 9.75 -5.19
C ALA A 351 14.30 8.54 -4.52
N ARG A 352 13.90 8.24 -3.28
CA ARG A 352 14.41 7.08 -2.54
C ARG A 352 13.78 5.78 -3.01
N ALA A 353 12.48 5.80 -3.32
CA ALA A 353 11.78 4.65 -3.86
C ALA A 353 12.37 4.20 -5.21
N ARG A 354 12.77 5.12 -6.09
CA ARG A 354 13.41 4.81 -7.38
C ARG A 354 14.75 4.07 -7.22
N LEU A 355 15.55 4.38 -6.21
CA LEU A 355 16.86 3.74 -6.00
C LEU A 355 16.72 2.25 -5.65
N ASN A 356 15.68 1.90 -4.90
CA ASN A 356 15.33 0.52 -4.59
C ASN A 356 13.80 0.37 -4.45
N PRO A 357 13.08 0.06 -5.54
CA PRO A 357 11.61 0.00 -5.57
C PRO A 357 10.97 -1.00 -4.61
N LEU A 358 11.74 -2.01 -4.16
CA LEU A 358 11.31 -3.02 -3.19
C LEU A 358 12.04 -2.94 -1.84
N GLY A 359 12.84 -1.88 -1.64
CA GLY A 359 13.64 -1.66 -0.44
C GLY A 359 12.84 -1.20 0.79
N ALA A 360 13.55 -0.68 1.79
CA ALA A 360 12.95 -0.13 3.01
C ALA A 360 12.20 1.19 2.77
N ASP A 361 12.66 1.98 1.80
CA ASP A 361 12.11 3.29 1.41
C ASP A 361 11.11 3.20 0.24
N ARG A 362 10.49 2.05 0.04
CA ARG A 362 9.55 1.81 -1.06
C ARG A 362 8.22 2.55 -0.86
N ILE A 363 7.64 3.03 -1.96
CA ILE A 363 6.23 3.44 -2.01
C ILE A 363 5.48 2.27 -2.64
N TYR A 364 4.95 1.40 -1.78
CA TYR A 364 4.35 0.12 -2.15
C TYR A 364 2.94 0.01 -1.57
N VAL A 365 1.99 -0.37 -2.40
CA VAL A 365 0.61 -0.66 -2.00
C VAL A 365 0.21 -2.04 -2.49
N ARG A 366 -0.68 -2.69 -1.74
CA ARG A 366 -1.27 -3.96 -2.13
C ARG A 366 -2.70 -4.12 -1.62
N THR A 367 -3.50 -4.87 -2.35
CA THR A 367 -4.78 -5.37 -1.83
C THR A 367 -4.54 -6.56 -0.90
N ALA A 368 -5.54 -6.92 -0.09
CA ALA A 368 -5.48 -8.13 0.72
C ALA A 368 -5.43 -9.38 -0.17
N GLN A 369 -4.75 -10.41 0.32
CA GLN A 369 -4.82 -11.76 -0.25
C GLN A 369 -5.63 -12.62 0.70
N VAL A 370 -6.69 -13.22 0.17
CA VAL A 370 -7.65 -14.02 0.94
C VAL A 370 -7.58 -15.45 0.47
N ARG A 371 -7.29 -16.36 1.39
CA ARG A 371 -7.38 -17.79 1.14
C ARG A 371 -8.75 -18.28 1.54
N THR A 372 -9.40 -18.96 0.63
CA THR A 372 -10.69 -19.59 0.84
C THR A 372 -10.57 -21.07 0.58
N MET A 373 -10.90 -21.87 1.59
CA MET A 373 -10.99 -23.31 1.49
C MET A 373 -12.46 -23.70 1.41
N LEU A 374 -12.80 -24.46 0.37
CA LEU A 374 -14.11 -25.04 0.19
C LEU A 374 -13.99 -26.54 0.36
N SER A 375 -14.89 -27.10 1.15
CA SER A 375 -15.02 -28.53 1.32
C SER A 375 -16.38 -28.95 0.83
N VAL A 376 -16.39 -29.63 -0.31
CA VAL A 376 -17.61 -30.12 -0.96
C VAL A 376 -17.75 -31.60 -0.64
N ASN A 377 -18.82 -31.95 0.05
CA ASN A 377 -19.23 -33.34 0.16
C ASN A 377 -20.10 -33.63 -1.06
N LEU A 378 -19.55 -34.32 -2.05
CA LEU A 378 -20.32 -34.76 -3.22
C LEU A 378 -21.31 -35.86 -2.77
N PRO A 379 -22.63 -35.63 -2.78
CA PRO A 379 -23.56 -36.74 -2.62
C PRO A 379 -23.42 -37.66 -3.83
N VAL A 380 -22.97 -38.89 -3.57
CA VAL A 380 -22.92 -40.06 -4.44
C VAL A 380 -22.57 -39.75 -5.91
N LEU A 381 -21.29 -39.87 -6.28
CA LEU A 381 -20.84 -39.77 -7.68
C LEU A 381 -21.53 -40.79 -8.61
N SER A 382 -22.25 -41.77 -8.07
CA SER A 382 -23.09 -42.69 -8.85
C SER A 382 -24.27 -42.01 -9.54
N GLY A 383 -24.69 -40.81 -9.12
CA GLY A 383 -25.75 -40.02 -9.75
C GLY A 383 -25.28 -39.21 -10.97
N VAL A 384 -23.97 -38.99 -11.12
CA VAL A 384 -23.39 -38.32 -12.28
C VAL A 384 -23.21 -39.38 -13.37
N THR A 385 -24.27 -39.63 -14.13
CA THR A 385 -24.32 -40.63 -15.21
C THR A 385 -23.13 -40.55 -16.17
N GLY A 386 -22.58 -39.36 -16.41
CA GLY A 386 -21.39 -39.16 -17.23
C GLY A 386 -20.11 -39.78 -16.64
N LEU A 387 -19.96 -39.77 -15.30
CA LEU A 387 -18.77 -40.30 -14.64
C LEU A 387 -18.83 -41.82 -14.50
N THR A 388 -20.00 -42.36 -14.15
CA THR A 388 -20.26 -43.81 -14.17
C THR A 388 -20.09 -44.38 -15.59
N ASN A 389 -20.58 -43.71 -16.63
CA ASN A 389 -20.37 -44.12 -18.02
C ASN A 389 -18.91 -43.98 -18.49
N ALA A 390 -18.18 -42.96 -18.03
CA ALA A 390 -16.75 -42.82 -18.34
C ALA A 390 -15.92 -43.93 -17.67
N VAL A 391 -16.24 -44.29 -16.42
CA VAL A 391 -15.61 -45.40 -15.68
C VAL A 391 -15.95 -46.73 -16.34
N LEU A 392 -17.23 -47.00 -16.63
CA LEU A 392 -17.66 -48.21 -17.35
C LEU A 392 -17.03 -48.31 -18.75
N GLY A 393 -16.94 -47.19 -19.48
CA GLY A 393 -16.25 -47.09 -20.77
C GLY A 393 -14.74 -47.29 -20.66
N LEU A 394 -14.15 -46.89 -19.53
CA LEU A 394 -12.76 -47.18 -19.21
C LEU A 394 -12.56 -48.68 -18.96
N VAL A 395 -13.41 -49.32 -18.16
CA VAL A 395 -13.38 -50.80 -17.96
C VAL A 395 -13.52 -51.53 -19.29
N GLY A 396 -14.46 -51.10 -20.15
CA GLY A 396 -14.72 -51.70 -21.46
C GLY A 396 -13.61 -51.47 -22.50
N GLY A 397 -12.91 -50.34 -22.43
CA GLY A 397 -11.74 -50.05 -23.29
C GLY A 397 -10.46 -50.72 -22.81
N LEU A 398 -10.33 -50.94 -21.50
CA LEU A 398 -9.18 -51.56 -20.83
C LEU A 398 -9.12 -53.07 -20.99
N THR A 399 -10.28 -53.73 -20.96
CA THR A 399 -10.38 -55.19 -20.99
C THR A 399 -9.61 -55.84 -22.15
N PRO A 400 -9.71 -55.38 -23.41
CA PRO A 400 -9.01 -56.02 -24.53
C PRO A 400 -7.49 -55.77 -24.54
N THR A 401 -7.01 -54.58 -24.17
CA THR A 401 -5.57 -54.25 -24.12
C THR A 401 -4.86 -54.89 -22.95
N LEU A 402 -5.49 -54.94 -21.77
CA LEU A 402 -4.97 -55.70 -20.63
C LEU A 402 -4.97 -57.21 -20.91
N ASN A 403 -6.03 -57.76 -21.53
CA ASN A 403 -6.04 -59.15 -21.96
C ASN A 403 -4.94 -59.47 -22.99
N ALA A 404 -4.59 -58.52 -23.86
CA ALA A 404 -3.48 -58.67 -24.81
C ALA A 404 -2.10 -58.59 -24.12
N LEU A 405 -1.92 -57.72 -23.12
CA LEU A 405 -0.66 -57.62 -22.35
C LEU A 405 -0.48 -58.81 -21.39
N LEU A 406 -1.57 -59.30 -20.77
CA LEU A 406 -1.59 -60.51 -19.95
C LEU A 406 -1.29 -61.77 -20.77
N SER A 407 -1.72 -61.82 -22.05
CA SER A 407 -1.43 -62.95 -22.94
C SER A 407 0.01 -62.98 -23.47
N LEU A 408 0.74 -61.85 -23.41
CA LEU A 408 2.16 -61.74 -23.75
C LEU A 408 3.11 -62.12 -22.60
N ASN A 409 2.60 -62.33 -21.38
CA ASN A 409 3.37 -62.92 -20.28
C ASN A 409 3.25 -64.45 -20.34
N LEU A 410 4.30 -65.13 -20.80
CA LEU A 410 4.36 -66.58 -20.97
C LEU A 410 4.15 -67.38 -19.65
N VAL A 411 4.36 -66.74 -18.49
CA VAL A 411 4.05 -67.30 -17.16
C VAL A 411 2.58 -67.01 -16.77
N GLY A 412 2.04 -65.88 -17.23
CA GLY A 412 0.62 -65.54 -17.13
C GLY A 412 -0.28 -66.42 -17.99
N THR A 413 0.19 -66.93 -19.13
CA THR A 413 -0.57 -67.87 -19.97
C THR A 413 -0.75 -69.24 -19.30
N LEU A 414 0.22 -69.69 -18.49
CA LEU A 414 0.09 -70.88 -17.63
C LEU A 414 -0.91 -70.66 -16.48
N ASN A 415 -0.89 -69.50 -15.83
CA ASN A 415 -1.91 -69.14 -14.82
C ASN A 415 -3.30 -68.89 -15.42
N SER A 416 -3.38 -68.39 -16.66
CA SER A 416 -4.65 -68.19 -17.38
C SER A 416 -5.26 -69.53 -17.83
N ALA A 417 -4.42 -70.51 -18.18
CA ALA A 417 -4.84 -71.89 -18.43
C ALA A 417 -5.29 -72.60 -17.14
N LEU A 418 -4.63 -72.34 -16.00
CA LEU A 418 -5.07 -72.79 -14.68
C LEU A 418 -6.38 -72.12 -14.22
N CYS A 419 -6.65 -70.89 -14.68
CA CYS A 419 -7.94 -70.24 -14.48
C CYS A 419 -9.06 -70.84 -15.35
N LEU A 420 -8.76 -71.72 -16.31
CA LEU A 420 -9.77 -72.56 -16.99
C LEU A 420 -10.01 -73.89 -16.24
N LEU A 421 -9.14 -74.21 -15.27
CA LEU A 421 -9.09 -75.44 -14.47
C LEU A 421 -9.49 -75.20 -13.00
N GLY A 422 -10.03 -74.02 -12.66
CA GLY A 422 -10.54 -73.72 -11.32
C GLY A 422 -9.50 -73.25 -10.28
N ALA A 423 -8.25 -72.97 -10.67
CA ALA A 423 -7.32 -72.24 -9.80
C ALA A 423 -7.61 -70.73 -9.87
N GLY A 424 -7.74 -70.06 -8.72
CA GLY A 424 -8.10 -68.65 -8.66
C GLY A 424 -7.13 -67.76 -9.44
N CYS A 425 -7.64 -66.90 -10.31
CA CYS A 425 -6.87 -65.88 -11.03
C CYS A 425 -7.24 -64.47 -10.58
N GLU A 426 -6.24 -63.59 -10.50
CA GLU A 426 -6.44 -62.19 -10.18
C GLU A 426 -6.94 -61.44 -11.43
N GLN A 427 -8.07 -60.75 -11.32
CA GLN A 427 -8.59 -59.83 -12.35
C GLN A 427 -8.71 -58.42 -11.78
N LEU A 428 -8.57 -57.41 -12.64
CA LEU A 428 -8.76 -56.01 -12.28
C LEU A 428 -10.24 -55.74 -11.97
N ASP A 429 -10.53 -55.15 -10.82
CA ASP A 429 -11.86 -54.69 -10.42
C ASP A 429 -11.81 -53.17 -10.12
N PRO A 430 -12.05 -52.31 -11.12
CA PRO A 430 -12.00 -50.88 -10.91
C PRO A 430 -13.26 -50.39 -10.18
N LEU A 431 -13.07 -49.78 -9.00
CA LEU A 431 -14.15 -49.25 -8.17
C LEU A 431 -14.08 -47.73 -8.05
N LEU A 432 -15.24 -47.07 -8.15
CA LEU A 432 -15.37 -45.65 -7.86
C LEU A 432 -15.56 -45.44 -6.37
N LEU A 433 -14.72 -44.62 -5.74
CA LEU A 433 -14.85 -44.36 -4.30
C LEU A 433 -16.17 -43.60 -4.00
N PRO A 434 -16.99 -44.07 -3.04
CA PRO A 434 -18.36 -43.57 -2.85
C PRO A 434 -18.47 -42.22 -2.12
N SER A 435 -17.39 -41.67 -1.55
CA SER A 435 -17.43 -40.45 -0.75
C SER A 435 -16.16 -39.57 -0.80
N PRO A 436 -15.63 -39.20 -1.98
CA PRO A 436 -14.51 -38.28 -2.06
C PRO A 436 -15.00 -36.86 -1.71
N ARG A 437 -14.70 -36.42 -0.49
CA ARG A 437 -14.70 -35.00 -0.13
C ARG A 437 -13.67 -34.30 -1.00
N ILE A 438 -14.10 -33.31 -1.78
CA ILE A 438 -13.21 -32.47 -2.57
C ILE A 438 -12.89 -31.24 -1.75
N ASP A 439 -11.59 -31.02 -1.48
CA ASP A 439 -11.11 -29.76 -0.93
C ASP A 439 -10.53 -28.89 -2.05
N ILE A 440 -11.01 -27.64 -2.10
CA ILE A 440 -10.57 -26.64 -3.05
C ILE A 440 -10.00 -25.48 -2.22
N SER A 441 -8.73 -25.16 -2.42
CA SER A 441 -8.13 -23.95 -1.88
C SER A 441 -8.00 -22.94 -3.01
N LEU A 442 -8.55 -21.76 -2.76
CA LEU A 442 -8.51 -20.63 -3.67
C LEU A 442 -7.85 -19.48 -2.93
N ASP A 443 -6.66 -19.09 -3.39
CA ASP A 443 -5.99 -17.88 -2.91
C ASP A 443 -6.38 -16.76 -3.85
N ALA A 444 -7.34 -15.94 -3.44
CA ALA A 444 -7.93 -14.92 -4.29
C ALA A 444 -7.52 -13.52 -3.83
N GLY A 445 -7.30 -12.63 -4.81
CA GLY A 445 -6.87 -11.26 -4.55
C GLY A 445 -5.35 -11.14 -4.41
N GLY A 446 -4.84 -9.98 -4.83
CA GLY A 446 -3.40 -9.74 -4.90
C GLY A 446 -3.06 -8.81 -6.05
N ALA A 447 -3.54 -7.58 -5.99
CA ALA A 447 -2.94 -6.52 -6.78
C ALA A 447 -1.86 -5.85 -5.93
N LYS A 448 -0.67 -5.70 -6.49
CA LYS A 448 0.40 -4.90 -5.90
C LYS A 448 0.83 -3.84 -6.88
N SER A 449 1.13 -2.66 -6.37
CA SER A 449 1.64 -1.55 -7.16
C SER A 449 2.75 -0.85 -6.39
N TYR A 450 3.83 -0.50 -7.06
CA TYR A 450 4.94 0.20 -6.46
C TYR A 450 5.58 1.19 -7.42
N VAL A 451 6.07 2.30 -6.89
CA VAL A 451 6.70 3.36 -7.68
C VAL A 451 8.06 2.89 -8.20
N THR A 452 8.26 3.00 -9.52
CA THR A 452 9.52 2.65 -10.19
C THR A 452 10.27 3.87 -10.73
N ASP A 453 9.54 4.90 -11.17
CA ASP A 453 10.15 6.12 -11.69
C ASP A 453 9.28 7.36 -11.42
N TYR A 454 9.90 8.53 -11.48
CA TYR A 454 9.23 9.82 -11.32
C TYR A 454 9.95 10.91 -12.10
N SER A 455 9.20 11.92 -12.55
CA SER A 455 9.74 13.15 -13.14
C SER A 455 9.04 14.35 -12.54
N CYS A 456 9.83 15.33 -12.10
CA CYS A 456 9.33 16.63 -11.66
C CYS A 456 9.82 17.73 -12.61
N PRO A 457 8.92 18.61 -13.08
CA PRO A 457 9.28 19.74 -13.91
C PRO A 457 10.24 20.68 -13.17
N THR A 458 11.13 21.35 -13.91
CA THR A 458 12.06 22.36 -13.39
C THR A 458 11.84 23.67 -14.16
N GLY A 459 11.41 24.72 -13.44
CA GLY A 459 10.99 25.98 -14.07
C GLY A 459 9.83 25.76 -15.03
N THR A 460 10.00 26.17 -16.29
CA THR A 460 9.01 26.03 -17.38
C THR A 460 9.22 24.78 -18.26
N SER A 461 10.16 23.90 -17.88
CA SER A 461 10.54 22.73 -18.68
C SER A 461 10.30 21.41 -17.94
N GLY A 462 9.91 20.37 -18.68
CA GLY A 462 9.66 19.02 -18.15
C GLY A 462 8.19 18.72 -17.87
N THR A 463 7.87 17.44 -17.78
CA THR A 463 6.53 16.95 -17.44
C THR A 463 6.53 16.37 -16.04
N LYS A 464 5.45 16.61 -15.31
CA LYS A 464 5.18 15.94 -14.05
C LYS A 464 4.71 14.51 -14.37
N SER A 465 5.44 13.51 -13.90
CA SER A 465 5.01 12.12 -14.06
C SER A 465 5.42 11.23 -12.88
N LEU A 466 4.63 10.18 -12.66
CA LEU A 466 4.93 9.10 -11.73
C LEU A 466 4.63 7.77 -12.44
N THR A 467 5.55 6.82 -12.39
CA THR A 467 5.37 5.48 -12.95
C THR A 467 5.24 4.47 -11.82
N ALA A 468 4.16 3.69 -11.84
CA ALA A 468 3.90 2.63 -10.88
C ALA A 468 3.76 1.28 -11.57
N HIS A 469 4.63 0.34 -11.22
CA HIS A 469 4.58 -1.01 -11.77
C HIS A 469 3.53 -1.82 -11.01
N THR A 470 2.49 -2.24 -11.73
CA THR A 470 1.32 -2.90 -11.15
C THR A 470 1.23 -4.34 -11.64
N VAL A 471 1.10 -5.27 -10.70
CA VAL A 471 0.87 -6.69 -10.96
C VAL A 471 -0.48 -7.04 -10.38
N THR A 472 -1.37 -7.62 -11.19
CA THR A 472 -2.65 -8.17 -10.75
C THR A 472 -2.58 -9.69 -10.87
N SER A 473 -2.76 -10.42 -9.77
CA SER A 473 -2.99 -11.86 -9.78
C SER A 473 -4.44 -12.13 -9.37
N LEU A 474 -5.17 -12.87 -10.21
CA LEU A 474 -6.59 -13.14 -9.99
C LEU A 474 -6.76 -14.15 -8.85
N ALA A 475 -6.20 -15.35 -9.00
CA ALA A 475 -6.20 -16.35 -7.94
C ALA A 475 -5.19 -17.48 -8.19
N ASP A 476 -4.68 -18.11 -7.15
CA ASP A 476 -4.10 -19.45 -7.25
C ASP A 476 -5.17 -20.49 -6.89
N LEU A 477 -5.42 -21.43 -7.80
CA LEU A 477 -6.40 -22.50 -7.61
C LEU A 477 -5.69 -23.83 -7.37
N LYS A 478 -6.01 -24.43 -6.22
CA LYS A 478 -5.48 -25.70 -5.75
C LYS A 478 -6.63 -26.66 -5.47
N LEU A 479 -6.59 -27.86 -6.05
CA LEU A 479 -7.62 -28.89 -5.88
C LEU A 479 -7.00 -30.22 -5.48
N GLY A 480 -7.51 -30.82 -4.40
CA GLY A 480 -7.09 -32.15 -3.97
C GLY A 480 -7.53 -32.47 -2.54
N LYS A 481 -6.73 -33.24 -1.81
CA LYS A 481 -6.86 -33.41 -0.37
C LYS A 481 -5.96 -32.40 0.33
N ILE A 482 -6.56 -31.50 1.10
CA ILE A 482 -5.84 -30.40 1.74
C ILE A 482 -6.03 -30.53 3.26
N ASP A 483 -4.94 -30.49 4.01
CA ASP A 483 -5.00 -30.47 5.47
C ASP A 483 -5.49 -29.08 5.94
N PRO A 484 -6.67 -29.00 6.58
CA PRO A 484 -7.25 -27.72 7.01
C PRO A 484 -6.41 -26.98 8.07
N ILE A 485 -5.51 -27.65 8.79
CA ILE A 485 -4.64 -27.02 9.79
C ILE A 485 -3.51 -26.24 9.10
N ASN A 486 -2.91 -26.84 8.07
CA ASN A 486 -1.81 -26.23 7.31
C ASN A 486 -2.29 -25.33 6.17
N ALA A 487 -3.56 -25.47 5.75
CA ALA A 487 -4.14 -24.70 4.65
C ALA A 487 -4.06 -23.19 4.89
N PHE A 488 -4.24 -22.71 6.13
CA PHE A 488 -4.37 -21.28 6.43
C PHE A 488 -3.13 -20.63 7.05
N SER A 489 -1.96 -21.24 6.84
CA SER A 489 -0.68 -20.67 7.24
C SER A 489 -0.34 -19.44 6.39
N SER A 490 0.07 -18.36 7.05
CA SER A 490 0.59 -17.14 6.42
C SER A 490 2.03 -17.28 5.93
N ALA A 491 2.73 -18.34 6.34
CA ALA A 491 4.16 -18.53 6.07
C ALA A 491 4.44 -19.52 4.92
N ALA A 492 3.51 -20.40 4.58
CA ALA A 492 3.67 -21.41 3.54
C ALA A 492 2.38 -21.64 2.75
N GLN A 493 2.51 -21.93 1.45
CA GLN A 493 1.37 -22.33 0.62
C GLN A 493 0.83 -23.70 1.06
N PRO A 494 -0.47 -23.99 0.83
CA PRO A 494 -1.07 -25.27 1.17
C PRO A 494 -0.44 -26.37 0.32
N THR A 495 0.06 -27.42 0.96
CA THR A 495 0.47 -28.64 0.26
C THR A 495 -0.76 -29.44 -0.13
N VAL A 496 -0.96 -29.62 -1.43
CA VAL A 496 -2.10 -30.37 -1.97
C VAL A 496 -1.65 -31.80 -2.25
N ALA A 497 -2.24 -32.75 -1.51
CA ALA A 497 -2.11 -34.17 -1.83
C ALA A 497 -3.10 -34.52 -2.95
N PRO A 498 -2.75 -35.47 -3.85
CA PRO A 498 -3.70 -35.93 -4.86
C PRO A 498 -4.94 -36.52 -4.17
N LEU A 499 -6.11 -36.33 -4.76
CA LEU A 499 -7.36 -36.92 -4.29
C LEU A 499 -7.64 -38.21 -5.07
N PRO A 500 -7.64 -39.40 -4.44
CA PRO A 500 -7.95 -40.65 -5.14
C PRO A 500 -9.44 -40.67 -5.53
N LEU A 501 -9.72 -40.86 -6.82
CA LEU A 501 -11.08 -40.98 -7.34
C LEU A 501 -11.43 -42.42 -7.73
N ILE A 502 -10.48 -43.12 -8.35
CA ILE A 502 -10.66 -44.47 -8.87
C ILE A 502 -9.67 -45.39 -8.18
N ASP A 503 -10.20 -46.43 -7.58
CA ASP A 503 -9.44 -47.56 -7.07
C ASP A 503 -9.29 -48.61 -8.17
N LEU A 504 -8.05 -48.94 -8.55
CA LEU A 504 -7.76 -50.06 -9.45
C LEU A 504 -7.36 -51.25 -8.58
N GLY A 505 -8.37 -51.87 -7.98
CA GLY A 505 -8.16 -53.05 -7.16
C GLY A 505 -8.07 -54.33 -7.98
N ILE A 506 -7.73 -55.42 -7.29
CA ILE A 506 -7.62 -56.77 -7.86
C ILE A 506 -8.54 -57.70 -7.07
N VAL A 507 -9.27 -58.55 -7.78
CA VAL A 507 -10.20 -59.52 -7.22
C VAL A 507 -9.83 -60.93 -7.70
N THR A 508 -10.02 -61.93 -6.86
CA THR A 508 -9.77 -63.33 -7.24
C THR A 508 -11.02 -63.92 -7.90
N CYS A 509 -10.87 -64.38 -9.14
CA CYS A 509 -11.90 -65.03 -9.94
C CYS A 509 -11.60 -66.52 -10.13
N HIS A 510 -12.64 -67.35 -10.12
CA HIS A 510 -12.53 -68.77 -10.42
C HIS A 510 -13.38 -69.07 -11.66
N LYS A 511 -12.74 -69.49 -12.75
CA LYS A 511 -13.44 -69.88 -13.99
C LYS A 511 -13.17 -71.36 -14.30
N ILE A 512 -14.16 -72.02 -14.87
CA ILE A 512 -14.04 -73.38 -15.39
C ILE A 512 -14.76 -73.37 -16.75
N LEU A 513 -14.07 -73.74 -17.83
CA LEU A 513 -14.67 -73.81 -19.18
C LEU A 513 -15.45 -72.54 -19.59
N LEU A 514 -14.86 -71.35 -19.37
CA LEU A 514 -15.45 -70.02 -19.64
C LEU A 514 -16.67 -69.63 -18.77
N LEU A 515 -17.12 -70.47 -17.86
CA LEU A 515 -18.17 -70.17 -16.89
C LEU A 515 -17.56 -70.03 -15.50
N GLY A 516 -17.79 -68.90 -14.83
CA GLY A 516 -17.24 -68.68 -13.50
C GLY A 516 -17.64 -67.35 -12.88
N THR A 517 -17.44 -67.25 -11.57
CA THR A 517 -17.79 -66.09 -10.76
C THR A 517 -16.55 -65.48 -10.13
N CYS A 518 -16.49 -64.15 -10.11
CA CYS A 518 -15.51 -63.40 -9.32
C CYS A 518 -16.10 -63.16 -7.93
N ASN A 519 -15.29 -63.29 -6.88
CA ASN A 519 -15.75 -63.05 -5.51
C ASN A 519 -15.42 -61.61 -5.07
N PRO A 520 -16.38 -60.68 -5.01
CA PRO A 520 -16.13 -59.28 -4.67
C PRO A 520 -15.55 -59.10 -3.26
N ALA A 521 -15.73 -60.07 -2.36
CA ALA A 521 -15.20 -60.02 -1.00
C ALA A 521 -13.66 -60.14 -0.94
N THR A 522 -13.00 -60.49 -2.05
CA THR A 522 -11.54 -60.62 -2.14
C THR A 522 -10.84 -59.38 -2.71
N HIS A 523 -11.58 -58.28 -2.91
CA HIS A 523 -11.05 -57.04 -3.47
C HIS A 523 -9.91 -56.46 -2.61
N VAL A 524 -8.72 -56.35 -3.20
CA VAL A 524 -7.59 -55.65 -2.59
C VAL A 524 -7.56 -54.21 -3.10
N PRO A 525 -7.82 -53.21 -2.23
CA PRO A 525 -7.80 -51.82 -2.65
C PRO A 525 -6.39 -51.37 -3.06
N PHE A 526 -6.31 -50.64 -4.16
CA PHE A 526 -5.12 -50.13 -4.82
C PHE A 526 -4.10 -51.20 -5.21
N GLY A 527 -4.51 -52.47 -5.36
CA GLY A 527 -3.61 -53.57 -5.68
C GLY A 527 -2.93 -53.44 -7.05
N ALA A 528 -3.57 -52.80 -8.04
CA ALA A 528 -2.96 -52.42 -9.32
C ALA A 528 -2.65 -50.91 -9.43
N GLY A 529 -2.79 -50.17 -8.33
CA GLY A 529 -2.62 -48.72 -8.26
C GLY A 529 -3.96 -47.99 -8.19
N GLY A 530 -3.98 -46.71 -8.52
CA GLY A 530 -5.20 -45.92 -8.52
C GLY A 530 -5.02 -44.61 -9.28
N ILE A 531 -6.12 -43.93 -9.55
CA ILE A 531 -6.10 -42.66 -10.27
C ILE A 531 -6.64 -41.57 -9.35
N GLY A 532 -5.84 -40.53 -9.13
CA GLY A 532 -6.25 -39.34 -8.42
C GLY A 532 -6.15 -38.08 -9.25
N ILE A 533 -6.82 -37.03 -8.78
CA ILE A 533 -6.75 -35.68 -9.38
C ILE A 533 -6.00 -34.72 -8.47
N LYS A 534 -5.19 -33.86 -9.08
CA LYS A 534 -4.57 -32.70 -8.43
C LYS A 534 -4.55 -31.53 -9.40
N LEU A 535 -4.91 -30.35 -8.91
CA LEU A 535 -4.72 -29.09 -9.62
C LEU A 535 -3.86 -28.16 -8.77
N ASP A 536 -2.88 -27.51 -9.39
CA ASP A 536 -2.06 -26.46 -8.78
C ASP A 536 -1.67 -25.48 -9.88
N THR A 537 -2.50 -24.45 -10.07
CA THR A 537 -2.38 -23.53 -11.20
C THR A 537 -2.70 -22.10 -10.77
N SER A 538 -1.89 -21.15 -11.24
CA SER A 538 -2.17 -19.72 -11.10
C SER A 538 -3.11 -19.25 -12.22
N VAL A 539 -4.21 -18.61 -11.84
CA VAL A 539 -5.21 -18.06 -12.75
C VAL A 539 -4.89 -16.60 -13.05
N ALA A 540 -4.74 -16.31 -14.34
CA ALA A 540 -4.76 -14.98 -14.92
C ALA A 540 -3.91 -13.93 -14.16
N GLN A 541 -2.60 -13.94 -14.39
CA GLN A 541 -1.70 -12.89 -13.93
C GLN A 541 -1.46 -11.88 -15.05
N ASN A 542 -1.53 -10.59 -14.72
CA ASN A 542 -1.14 -9.50 -15.62
C ASN A 542 -0.11 -8.59 -14.92
N SER A 543 0.83 -8.06 -15.69
CA SER A 543 1.81 -7.09 -15.23
C SER A 543 1.90 -5.94 -16.23
N GLN A 544 1.81 -4.72 -15.73
CA GLN A 544 1.86 -3.50 -16.54
C GLN A 544 2.49 -2.34 -15.78
N ASP A 545 2.97 -1.34 -16.50
CA ASP A 545 3.39 -0.06 -15.94
C ASP A 545 2.28 0.98 -16.13
N LEU A 546 1.82 1.55 -15.02
CA LEU A 546 0.87 2.65 -15.01
C LEU A 546 1.64 3.97 -14.96
N VAL A 547 1.64 4.70 -16.06
CA VAL A 547 2.30 6.00 -16.18
C VAL A 547 1.29 7.11 -15.98
N PHE A 548 1.36 7.77 -14.82
CA PHE A 548 0.57 8.96 -14.52
C PHE A 548 1.32 10.17 -15.09
N SER A 549 0.88 10.71 -16.23
CA SER A 549 1.48 11.92 -16.84
C SER A 549 0.44 12.71 -17.65
N SER A 550 0.65 14.03 -17.80
CA SER A 550 -0.11 14.84 -18.78
C SER A 550 0.80 15.89 -19.44
N SER A 551 0.51 16.22 -20.70
CA SER A 551 1.40 17.03 -21.55
C SER A 551 1.24 18.55 -21.42
N THR A 552 0.25 19.08 -20.70
CA THR A 552 0.01 20.53 -20.55
C THR A 552 -0.96 20.86 -19.40
N PRO A 553 -0.86 22.03 -18.75
CA PRO A 553 0.05 22.33 -17.65
C PRO A 553 -0.35 21.61 -16.33
N PHE A 554 0.55 20.79 -15.77
CA PHE A 554 0.59 20.26 -14.38
C PHE A 554 -0.64 19.50 -13.80
N ALA A 555 -1.51 18.90 -14.60
CA ALA A 555 -2.74 18.29 -14.08
C ALA A 555 -2.61 16.86 -13.49
N ALA A 556 -1.60 16.07 -13.90
CA ALA A 556 -1.47 14.67 -13.47
C ALA A 556 -0.01 14.24 -13.26
N PRO A 557 0.30 13.46 -12.21
CA PRO A 557 -0.55 13.15 -11.07
C PRO A 557 -0.89 14.41 -10.27
N ALA A 558 -2.08 14.46 -9.66
CA ALA A 558 -2.52 15.60 -8.85
C ALA A 558 -1.57 15.84 -7.64
N ASN A 559 -1.51 17.06 -7.12
CA ASN A 559 -0.75 17.31 -5.89
C ASN A 559 -1.36 16.54 -4.71
N LEU A 560 -0.57 16.32 -3.65
CA LEU A 560 -1.13 15.85 -2.37
C LEU A 560 -2.26 16.80 -1.92
N LYS A 561 -3.25 16.24 -1.21
CA LYS A 561 -4.53 16.90 -0.81
C LYS A 561 -5.57 17.11 -1.91
N MET A 562 -5.21 16.91 -3.18
CA MET A 562 -6.18 16.85 -4.27
C MET A 562 -6.64 15.40 -4.49
N PRO A 563 -7.83 15.17 -5.07
CA PRO A 563 -8.25 13.82 -5.45
C PRO A 563 -7.17 13.11 -6.30
N PRO A 564 -6.88 11.82 -6.02
CA PRO A 564 -5.86 11.08 -6.75
C PRO A 564 -6.18 11.00 -8.25
N SER A 565 -5.14 11.05 -9.08
CA SER A 565 -5.27 10.66 -10.48
C SER A 565 -5.36 9.13 -10.52
N VAL A 566 -6.49 8.58 -10.95
CA VAL A 566 -6.76 7.14 -10.92
C VAL A 566 -6.65 6.55 -12.32
N LEU A 567 -5.86 5.48 -12.46
CA LEU A 567 -5.80 4.66 -13.65
C LEU A 567 -6.28 3.24 -13.32
N PRO A 568 -7.14 2.64 -14.15
CA PRO A 568 -7.48 1.23 -14.00
C PRO A 568 -6.29 0.38 -14.41
N ALA A 569 -5.98 -0.65 -13.61
CA ALA A 569 -5.13 -1.73 -14.06
C ALA A 569 -5.93 -2.57 -15.07
N VAL A 570 -5.37 -2.84 -16.26
CA VAL A 570 -5.98 -3.71 -17.28
C VAL A 570 -6.52 -4.99 -16.62
N PRO A 571 -7.83 -5.27 -16.74
CA PRO A 571 -8.40 -6.50 -16.22
C PRO A 571 -7.78 -7.69 -16.93
N THR A 572 -7.51 -8.72 -16.15
CA THR A 572 -7.34 -10.07 -16.67
C THR A 572 -8.63 -10.47 -17.39
N SER A 573 -8.53 -10.95 -18.63
CA SER A 573 -9.66 -11.42 -19.45
C SER A 573 -10.71 -12.21 -18.64
N ASN A 574 -11.99 -12.00 -18.96
CA ASN A 574 -13.17 -12.58 -18.31
C ASN A 574 -12.91 -13.93 -17.60
N ILE A 575 -13.07 -13.94 -16.28
CA ILE A 575 -12.79 -15.06 -15.36
C ILE A 575 -13.42 -16.37 -15.85
N VAL A 576 -14.62 -16.30 -16.44
CA VAL A 576 -15.39 -17.45 -16.94
C VAL A 576 -14.69 -18.17 -18.11
N GLY A 577 -13.97 -17.44 -18.96
CA GLY A 577 -13.14 -18.05 -20.02
C GLY A 577 -11.78 -18.54 -19.51
N SER A 578 -11.32 -18.03 -18.37
CA SER A 578 -10.06 -18.43 -17.76
C SER A 578 -10.19 -19.71 -16.95
N LEU A 579 -11.33 -19.96 -16.28
CA LEU A 579 -11.53 -21.18 -15.50
C LEU A 579 -11.56 -22.42 -16.40
N SER A 580 -12.24 -22.39 -17.55
CA SER A 580 -12.22 -23.52 -18.49
C SER A 580 -10.80 -23.87 -18.97
N ASN A 581 -9.97 -22.86 -19.25
CA ASN A 581 -8.56 -23.02 -19.60
C ASN A 581 -7.69 -23.45 -18.40
N THR A 582 -8.03 -23.02 -17.17
CA THR A 582 -7.34 -23.39 -15.94
C THR A 582 -7.64 -24.85 -15.55
N LEU A 583 -8.89 -25.28 -15.72
CA LEU A 583 -9.29 -26.68 -15.50
C LEU A 583 -8.68 -27.62 -16.54
N ALA A 584 -8.14 -27.13 -17.65
CA ALA A 584 -7.31 -27.94 -18.55
C ALA A 584 -5.96 -28.35 -17.91
N GLY A 585 -5.52 -27.66 -16.84
CA GLY A 585 -4.32 -27.99 -16.07
C GLY A 585 -4.50 -29.06 -15.00
N ILE A 586 -5.65 -29.74 -14.93
CA ILE A 586 -5.86 -30.85 -13.98
C ILE A 586 -4.90 -31.99 -14.33
N ASN A 587 -3.97 -32.27 -13.43
CA ASN A 587 -3.04 -33.38 -13.56
C ASN A 587 -3.66 -34.64 -12.92
N LEU A 588 -3.79 -35.71 -13.72
CA LEU A 588 -4.09 -37.03 -13.17
C LEU A 588 -2.81 -37.66 -12.64
N ILE A 589 -2.83 -38.02 -11.36
CA ILE A 589 -1.72 -38.64 -10.65
C ILE A 589 -2.06 -40.10 -10.44
N VAL A 590 -1.17 -40.98 -10.93
CA VAL A 590 -1.29 -42.42 -10.74
C VAL A 590 -0.66 -42.81 -9.42
N TYR A 591 -1.44 -43.45 -8.56
CA TYR A 591 -0.96 -44.07 -7.33
C TYR A 591 -0.23 -45.37 -7.64
N LYS A 592 0.90 -45.57 -6.96
CA LYS A 592 1.67 -46.81 -7.08
C LYS A 592 0.87 -47.98 -6.50
N PRO A 593 0.93 -49.18 -7.13
CA PRO A 593 0.31 -50.38 -6.61
C PRO A 593 0.86 -50.75 -5.24
N VAL A 594 -0.02 -51.26 -4.39
CA VAL A 594 0.33 -51.70 -3.03
C VAL A 594 0.61 -53.21 -3.07
N GLY A 595 1.87 -53.59 -2.89
CA GLY A 595 2.33 -54.99 -2.92
C GLY A 595 3.28 -55.30 -4.09
N SER A 596 4.05 -56.39 -3.97
CA SER A 596 4.99 -56.87 -4.98
C SER A 596 4.29 -57.66 -6.09
N ASN A 597 3.33 -57.04 -6.78
CA ASN A 597 2.57 -57.69 -7.85
C ASN A 597 3.17 -57.29 -9.24
N PRO A 598 3.60 -58.25 -10.10
CA PRO A 598 4.23 -57.96 -11.40
C PRO A 598 3.40 -57.09 -12.35
N LEU A 599 2.09 -56.95 -12.12
CA LEU A 599 1.21 -56.01 -12.83
C LEU A 599 1.64 -54.54 -12.66
N GLY A 600 2.29 -54.18 -11.55
CA GLY A 600 2.78 -52.82 -11.30
C GLY A 600 3.92 -52.37 -12.20
N ALA A 601 4.65 -53.30 -12.83
CA ALA A 601 5.73 -52.98 -13.76
C ALA A 601 5.23 -52.66 -15.19
N ILE A 602 3.99 -53.00 -15.52
CA ILE A 602 3.38 -52.80 -16.86
C ILE A 602 2.85 -51.36 -17.02
N ILE A 603 2.88 -50.56 -15.95
CA ILE A 603 2.34 -49.19 -15.90
C ILE A 603 3.04 -48.23 -16.90
N THR A 604 4.22 -48.55 -17.43
CA THR A 604 4.88 -47.75 -18.48
C THR A 604 4.18 -47.78 -19.84
N GLY A 605 3.37 -48.83 -20.14
CA GLY A 605 2.47 -48.86 -21.30
C GLY A 605 1.17 -48.09 -21.11
N VAL A 606 0.93 -47.56 -19.91
CA VAL A 606 -0.34 -46.94 -19.48
C VAL A 606 -0.33 -45.43 -19.73
N ALA A 607 0.73 -44.83 -20.26
CA ALA A 607 0.75 -43.40 -20.59
C ALA A 607 -0.33 -43.01 -21.62
N SER A 608 -0.48 -43.78 -22.71
CA SER A 608 -1.56 -43.57 -23.70
C SER A 608 -2.95 -43.78 -23.09
N LEU A 609 -3.02 -44.69 -22.13
CA LEU A 609 -4.24 -45.12 -21.47
C LEU A 609 -4.69 -44.09 -20.41
N ILE A 610 -3.74 -43.50 -19.68
CA ILE A 610 -3.93 -42.32 -18.84
C ILE A 610 -4.37 -41.15 -19.72
N SER A 611 -3.78 -40.94 -20.90
CA SER A 611 -4.23 -39.90 -21.83
C SER A 611 -5.68 -40.12 -22.29
N ASP A 612 -6.08 -41.35 -22.60
CA ASP A 612 -7.47 -41.68 -22.97
C ASP A 612 -8.45 -41.52 -21.80
N VAL A 613 -8.05 -41.93 -20.59
CA VAL A 613 -8.81 -41.66 -19.34
C VAL A 613 -8.95 -40.16 -19.16
N THR A 614 -7.86 -39.41 -19.31
CA THR A 614 -7.81 -37.96 -19.16
C THR A 614 -8.78 -37.31 -20.15
N ASN A 615 -8.74 -37.71 -21.42
CA ASN A 615 -9.60 -37.17 -22.46
C ASN A 615 -11.10 -37.44 -22.25
N ARG A 616 -11.45 -38.52 -21.54
CA ARG A 616 -12.85 -38.88 -21.22
C ARG A 616 -13.33 -38.32 -19.89
N LEU A 617 -12.45 -38.25 -18.89
CA LEU A 617 -12.79 -37.82 -17.53
C LEU A 617 -12.76 -36.30 -17.40
N LEU A 618 -11.83 -35.63 -18.07
CA LEU A 618 -11.65 -34.18 -17.96
C LEU A 618 -12.91 -33.39 -18.38
N PRO A 619 -13.63 -33.70 -19.48
CA PRO A 619 -14.86 -33.00 -19.85
C PRO A 619 -16.00 -33.18 -18.84
N VAL A 620 -16.08 -34.34 -18.20
CA VAL A 620 -17.11 -34.63 -17.17
C VAL A 620 -16.78 -33.89 -15.88
N VAL A 621 -15.50 -33.89 -15.47
CA VAL A 621 -15.04 -33.15 -14.30
C VAL A 621 -15.25 -31.64 -14.49
N THR A 622 -14.90 -31.10 -15.67
CA THR A 622 -15.12 -29.67 -15.97
C THR A 622 -16.60 -29.32 -16.04
N SER A 623 -17.47 -30.14 -16.65
CA SER A 623 -18.90 -29.87 -16.70
C SER A 623 -19.59 -29.90 -15.33
N THR A 624 -19.01 -30.63 -14.36
CA THR A 624 -19.58 -30.77 -13.02
C THR A 624 -19.02 -29.74 -12.04
N ILE A 625 -17.72 -29.41 -12.16
CA ILE A 625 -17.02 -28.51 -11.24
C ILE A 625 -17.14 -27.03 -11.66
N SER A 626 -17.10 -26.71 -12.95
CA SER A 626 -17.16 -25.31 -13.40
C SER A 626 -18.45 -24.58 -12.96
N PRO A 627 -19.66 -25.17 -13.08
CA PRO A 627 -20.89 -24.52 -12.60
C PRO A 627 -20.94 -24.30 -11.08
N LEU A 628 -20.13 -25.02 -10.30
CA LEU A 628 -19.99 -24.82 -8.87
C LEU A 628 -18.98 -23.72 -8.56
N LEU A 629 -17.80 -23.74 -9.21
CA LEU A 629 -16.72 -22.79 -8.97
C LEU A 629 -17.05 -21.37 -9.44
N ASP A 630 -17.72 -21.20 -10.58
CA ASP A 630 -17.94 -19.87 -11.17
C ASP A 630 -18.83 -18.96 -10.32
N PRO A 631 -20.03 -19.38 -9.86
CA PRO A 631 -20.86 -18.56 -8.99
C PRO A 631 -20.20 -18.37 -7.62
N LEU A 632 -19.51 -19.39 -7.11
CA LEU A 632 -18.78 -19.31 -5.85
C LEU A 632 -17.69 -18.25 -5.88
N LEU A 633 -16.81 -18.33 -6.87
CA LEU A 633 -15.71 -17.40 -7.06
C LEU A 633 -16.27 -15.98 -7.23
N ASN A 634 -17.25 -15.79 -8.10
CA ASN A 634 -17.82 -14.47 -8.34
C ASN A 634 -18.53 -13.89 -7.12
N ASN A 635 -19.34 -14.69 -6.40
CA ASN A 635 -20.09 -14.22 -5.24
C ASN A 635 -19.20 -14.00 -4.02
N LEU A 636 -18.20 -14.86 -3.80
CA LEU A 636 -17.22 -14.71 -2.73
C LEU A 636 -16.33 -13.48 -2.98
N LEU A 637 -15.83 -13.29 -4.20
CA LEU A 637 -15.02 -12.13 -4.56
C LEU A 637 -15.80 -10.83 -4.43
N LYS A 638 -17.03 -10.80 -4.95
CA LYS A 638 -17.96 -9.68 -4.73
C LYS A 638 -18.23 -9.45 -3.25
N GLY A 639 -18.50 -10.50 -2.49
CA GLY A 639 -18.72 -10.43 -1.03
C GLY A 639 -17.51 -9.93 -0.24
N LEU A 640 -16.29 -10.22 -0.69
CA LEU A 640 -15.05 -9.74 -0.07
C LEU A 640 -14.73 -8.27 -0.40
N GLY A 641 -15.54 -7.61 -1.23
CA GLY A 641 -15.18 -6.28 -1.73
C GLY A 641 -14.12 -6.31 -2.83
N ILE A 642 -13.72 -7.50 -3.30
CA ILE A 642 -12.61 -7.70 -4.20
C ILE A 642 -13.17 -7.87 -5.62
N ASN A 643 -13.32 -6.75 -6.33
CA ASN A 643 -13.55 -6.81 -7.77
C ASN A 643 -12.21 -6.97 -8.49
N LEU A 644 -11.86 -8.21 -8.84
CA LEU A 644 -10.61 -8.52 -9.54
C LEU A 644 -10.57 -7.98 -10.98
N MET A 645 -11.72 -7.59 -11.53
CA MET A 645 -11.85 -6.99 -12.86
C MET A 645 -11.73 -5.45 -12.84
N ASP A 646 -11.73 -4.80 -11.68
CA ASP A 646 -11.65 -3.33 -11.56
C ASP A 646 -10.74 -2.91 -10.40
N VAL A 647 -9.45 -3.26 -10.53
CA VAL A 647 -8.40 -2.73 -9.66
C VAL A 647 -7.99 -1.36 -10.19
N LYS A 648 -8.06 -0.35 -9.33
CA LYS A 648 -7.69 1.02 -9.64
C LYS A 648 -6.51 1.44 -8.78
N VAL A 649 -5.49 1.98 -9.43
CA VAL A 649 -4.33 2.56 -8.75
C VAL A 649 -4.44 4.07 -8.89
N GLY A 650 -4.43 4.76 -7.76
CA GLY A 650 -4.41 6.21 -7.71
C GLY A 650 -3.03 6.72 -7.30
N ALA A 651 -2.60 7.79 -7.94
CA ALA A 651 -1.33 8.45 -7.64
C ALA A 651 -1.55 9.95 -7.37
N ASN A 652 -0.87 10.45 -6.34
CA ASN A 652 -0.63 11.86 -6.13
C ASN A 652 0.87 12.09 -6.04
N MET A 653 1.33 13.24 -6.50
CA MET A 653 2.71 13.65 -6.30
C MET A 653 2.72 15.16 -6.14
N THR A 654 3.29 15.65 -5.05
CA THR A 654 3.67 17.06 -4.96
C THR A 654 5.14 17.11 -5.30
N CYS A 655 5.44 17.68 -6.46
CA CYS A 655 6.81 18.06 -6.72
C CYS A 655 7.16 19.14 -5.72
N GLY A 656 8.16 18.85 -4.90
CA GLY A 656 8.83 19.86 -4.11
C GLY A 656 9.27 21.02 -5.00
N GLN A 657 9.60 22.17 -4.41
CA GLN A 657 10.25 23.21 -5.21
C GLN A 657 11.57 22.62 -5.73
N THR A 658 11.61 22.22 -6.99
CA THR A 658 12.86 21.91 -7.68
C THR A 658 13.51 23.25 -7.96
N GLY A 659 14.28 23.72 -6.98
CA GLY A 659 14.78 25.08 -6.96
C GLY A 659 16.04 25.23 -6.12
N LYS A 660 16.70 26.36 -6.32
CA LYS A 660 17.80 26.80 -5.46
C LYS A 660 17.24 27.01 -4.04
N ALA A 661 18.11 26.99 -3.03
CA ALA A 661 17.73 27.45 -1.70
C ALA A 661 16.98 28.79 -1.79
N TYR A 662 16.07 29.05 -0.86
CA TYR A 662 15.31 30.30 -0.83
C TYR A 662 15.37 30.91 0.57
N LEU A 663 15.31 32.24 0.62
CA LEU A 663 15.25 32.99 1.87
C LEU A 663 13.83 32.94 2.44
N VAL A 664 13.73 32.74 3.75
CA VAL A 664 12.45 32.50 4.43
C VAL A 664 12.20 33.49 5.56
N ILE A 665 13.27 34.08 6.08
CA ILE A 665 13.35 35.14 7.09
C ILE A 665 14.59 35.96 6.73
#